data_AF-A0A9P7SZ63-F1
#
_entry.id   AF-A0A9P7SZ63-F1
#
_cell.length_a   1.000
_cell.length_b   1.000
_cell.length_c   1.000
_cell.angle_alpha   90.00
_cell.angle_beta   90.00
_cell.angle_gamma   90.00
#
_symmetry.space_group_name_H-M   'P 1'
#
loop_
_entity.id
_entity.type
_entity.pdbx_description
1 polymer ?
#
loop_
_entity_poly.entity_id
_entity_poly.type
_entity_poly.pdbx_seq_one_letter_code
_entity_poly.pdbx_strand_id
1 'polypeptide(L)'
;MSRRRSLDHDGQCENGQVFDLFDRSKLSRRSSYHNDRRLDRERRHDTNRSSIRRDCDYTRLDDGLPHSPQPLSNAPSCECNRKSNSPPFATMQQTGTTSTAPWSDTELKDLVEFLCDKMWWRVQCEHERKREKKLCADRERCPAGNPESVHYSDILRLQIDQCQKTRKKYSDRMSIAEDKLMTGITQLMERHAPRSLTSSAATISGAESEKLGAKLESLRQTVDASAKQRKQDQEENNKLSASASAKISATAAAQAKLSKETDELKKSLELERQRNHRLEKRLEDMEHKLNSMSQKQEKLAQETASNTLSGNECSVKMTQVLKRLDSISVSAVTRGELKMALEQFDDVITSPVDTSCIGRQDDEPGPSGNKTRQYLRQLSSVVEDVKSSIGFDADGAVPKCIADLQGEVSSCTKSIQSYYEQSLIMSETLKTLQESICSLQSEAQQKQEHDLPPPPPPTTTTTTTTTPLPRTLPLRPLPSLSAGHGVNQQDLDTQMMRLSATLTEDIQRKMQEKLAKVAEQLGSFIDKERREREQASSKAEDSCNKVESLSRSVDDLKNYMQNSVHKLDSLCVHILTQLQHHKDGMGSFDSRLQFVAMEHARHAEEVAMQLRVVNTWQSNFTTKPLYLDIVAHINRTLPSGINAKMSTLASRVEAVESQLRAGEAAALKKRKLQE
;
A
#
# COMPACT_ATOMS: atom_id res chain seq x y z
N MET A 1 -31.61 51.75 32.70
CA MET A 1 -32.72 52.72 32.68
C MET A 1 -32.41 53.79 31.64
N SER A 2 -33.30 53.97 30.65
CA SER A 2 -33.49 55.13 29.75
C SER A 2 -32.30 55.62 28.91
N ARG A 3 -32.39 56.05 27.65
CA ARG A 3 -33.40 56.21 26.57
C ARG A 3 -32.53 56.59 25.35
N ARG A 4 -32.61 55.90 24.21
CA ARG A 4 -33.37 56.29 23.00
C ARG A 4 -32.86 57.53 22.23
N ARG A 5 -32.72 57.30 20.91
CA ARG A 5 -32.93 58.20 19.74
C ARG A 5 -31.74 59.09 19.33
N SER A 6 -31.52 59.42 18.06
CA SER A 6 -32.04 59.03 16.73
C SER A 6 -31.49 60.08 15.74
N LEU A 7 -31.20 59.69 14.50
CA LEU A 7 -31.23 60.54 13.27
C LEU A 7 -30.17 61.66 13.22
N ASP A 8 -29.63 62.12 12.11
CA ASP A 8 -29.71 61.90 10.66
C ASP A 8 -28.47 62.65 10.13
N HIS A 9 -27.84 62.20 9.03
CA HIS A 9 -27.23 63.12 8.07
C HIS A 9 -27.01 62.39 6.74
N ASP A 10 -27.95 62.63 5.83
CA ASP A 10 -27.83 62.37 4.39
C ASP A 10 -27.03 63.49 3.72
N GLY A 11 -26.34 63.11 2.64
CA GLY A 11 -25.79 64.01 1.61
C GLY A 11 -24.26 64.04 1.61
N GLN A 12 -23.54 63.87 0.51
CA GLN A 12 -23.88 63.89 -0.91
C GLN A 12 -22.84 63.10 -1.69
N CYS A 13 -23.26 62.60 -2.85
CA CYS A 13 -22.41 62.08 -3.92
C CYS A 13 -21.42 63.15 -4.42
N GLU A 14 -20.22 62.74 -4.84
CA GLU A 14 -19.66 63.14 -6.14
C GLU A 14 -18.38 62.34 -6.50
N ASN A 15 -18.41 61.82 -7.74
CA ASN A 15 -17.36 61.85 -8.75
C ASN A 15 -16.11 60.94 -8.69
N GLY A 16 -16.06 60.04 -9.68
CA GLY A 16 -14.88 59.70 -10.48
C GLY A 16 -13.98 58.58 -9.93
N GLN A 17 -13.40 57.67 -10.72
CA GLN A 17 -13.26 57.54 -12.16
C GLN A 17 -12.65 56.14 -12.45
N VAL A 18 -13.10 55.49 -13.53
CA VAL A 18 -12.28 54.75 -14.52
C VAL A 18 -11.70 53.36 -14.15
N PHE A 19 -12.28 52.28 -14.69
CA PHE A 19 -11.75 51.64 -15.91
C PHE A 19 -12.79 50.68 -16.51
N ASP A 20 -12.94 50.83 -17.82
CA ASP A 20 -13.93 50.21 -18.68
C ASP A 20 -13.30 49.01 -19.44
N LEU A 21 -14.17 48.05 -19.78
CA LEU A 21 -14.24 47.34 -21.06
C LEU A 21 -13.42 46.07 -21.40
N PHE A 22 -14.18 45.20 -22.09
CA PHE A 22 -13.87 44.20 -23.13
C PHE A 22 -13.71 42.71 -22.77
N ASP A 23 -14.85 42.02 -22.78
CA ASP A 23 -15.26 41.11 -23.86
C ASP A 23 -14.14 40.45 -24.71
N ARG A 24 -14.02 39.12 -24.59
CA ARG A 24 -13.30 38.27 -25.55
C ARG A 24 -13.94 36.89 -25.67
N SER A 25 -15.18 36.89 -26.16
CA SER A 25 -15.74 35.73 -26.86
C SER A 25 -15.39 35.84 -28.36
N LYS A 26 -14.80 34.78 -28.92
CA LYS A 26 -14.51 34.50 -30.35
C LYS A 26 -13.06 34.74 -30.83
N LEU A 27 -12.70 33.90 -31.81
CA LEU A 27 -11.37 33.57 -32.39
C LEU A 27 -10.67 32.47 -31.58
N SER A 28 -10.30 31.30 -32.10
CA SER A 28 -10.03 30.94 -33.49
C SER A 28 -10.19 29.43 -33.71
N ARG A 29 -11.09 29.07 -34.64
CA ARG A 29 -11.02 27.84 -35.42
C ARG A 29 -9.96 28.05 -36.50
N ARG A 30 -8.82 27.33 -36.45
CA ARG A 30 -8.09 26.72 -37.58
C ARG A 30 -6.65 26.38 -37.17
N SER A 31 -6.16 25.31 -37.79
CA SER A 31 -4.80 24.75 -37.73
C SER A 31 -4.61 23.77 -36.56
N SER A 32 -4.24 22.50 -36.73
CA SER A 32 -3.67 21.83 -37.89
C SER A 32 -3.90 20.32 -37.74
N TYR A 33 -4.26 19.69 -38.85
CA TYR A 33 -4.13 18.25 -39.05
C TYR A 33 -2.65 17.88 -38.94
N HIS A 34 -2.25 17.15 -37.89
CA HIS A 34 -1.16 16.16 -37.92
C HIS A 34 -0.92 15.62 -36.50
N ASN A 35 -1.41 14.40 -36.23
CA ASN A 35 -0.68 13.33 -35.51
C ASN A 35 -1.50 12.05 -35.23
N ASP A 36 -2.55 11.76 -35.99
CA ASP A 36 -3.32 10.49 -35.88
C ASP A 36 -2.79 9.35 -36.78
N ARG A 37 -1.46 9.18 -36.90
CA ARG A 37 -0.88 8.15 -37.79
C ARG A 37 0.32 7.37 -37.25
N ARG A 38 0.43 7.18 -35.93
CA ARG A 38 1.64 6.52 -35.36
C ARG A 38 1.45 5.47 -34.26
N LEU A 39 0.31 4.79 -34.14
CA LEU A 39 0.19 3.63 -33.24
C LEU A 39 -0.63 2.44 -33.79
N ASP A 40 -0.73 2.30 -35.11
CA ASP A 40 -1.43 1.16 -35.74
C ASP A 40 -0.54 0.32 -36.67
N ARG A 41 0.78 0.31 -36.42
CA ARG A 41 1.77 -0.36 -37.28
C ARG A 41 2.68 -1.40 -36.62
N GLU A 42 2.34 -1.87 -35.41
CA GLU A 42 3.20 -2.81 -34.67
C GLU A 42 2.44 -4.01 -34.10
N ARG A 43 1.48 -4.55 -34.88
CA ARG A 43 0.72 -5.78 -34.56
C ARG A 43 0.64 -6.81 -35.70
N ARG A 44 1.55 -6.78 -36.67
CA ARG A 44 1.70 -7.82 -37.69
C ARG A 44 3.19 -8.07 -37.90
N HIS A 45 3.61 -9.34 -37.98
CA HIS A 45 4.96 -9.87 -37.68
C HIS A 45 5.15 -10.03 -36.16
N ASP A 46 4.80 -11.14 -35.50
CA ASP A 46 5.33 -12.48 -35.74
C ASP A 46 4.28 -13.59 -35.57
N THR A 47 3.82 -14.13 -36.69
CA THR A 47 3.24 -15.47 -36.79
C THR A 47 4.19 -16.31 -37.62
N ASN A 48 5.31 -16.74 -37.03
CA ASN A 48 6.10 -17.84 -37.57
C ASN A 48 7.16 -18.31 -36.57
N ARG A 49 6.80 -19.23 -35.69
CA ARG A 49 7.79 -20.18 -35.15
C ARG A 49 7.15 -21.52 -34.80
N SER A 50 7.10 -22.35 -35.84
CA SER A 50 7.47 -23.78 -35.82
C SER A 50 7.03 -24.60 -34.60
N SER A 51 5.91 -25.28 -34.81
CA SER A 51 5.69 -26.70 -34.50
C SER A 51 7.00 -27.50 -34.34
N ILE A 52 7.30 -27.90 -33.11
CA ILE A 52 8.08 -29.13 -32.84
C ILE A 52 7.21 -29.98 -31.92
N ARG A 53 6.63 -30.99 -32.53
CA ARG A 53 6.04 -32.16 -31.88
C ARG A 53 7.04 -32.77 -30.90
N ARG A 54 6.60 -33.02 -29.67
CA ARG A 54 7.03 -34.19 -28.91
C ARG A 54 5.79 -34.90 -28.41
N ASP A 55 5.47 -35.94 -29.16
CA ASP A 55 4.65 -37.05 -28.72
C ASP A 55 5.33 -37.68 -27.49
N CYS A 56 4.61 -37.77 -26.39
CA CYS A 56 4.87 -38.74 -25.34
C CYS A 56 3.54 -39.43 -25.06
N ASP A 57 3.31 -40.48 -25.83
CA ASP A 57 2.39 -41.56 -25.50
C ASP A 57 2.78 -42.16 -24.14
N TYR A 58 1.82 -42.21 -23.21
CA TYR A 58 1.79 -43.25 -22.18
C TYR A 58 0.34 -43.68 -21.99
N THR A 59 0.02 -44.80 -22.63
CA THR A 59 -1.19 -45.58 -22.40
C THR A 59 -1.12 -46.37 -21.09
N ARG A 60 -2.28 -46.41 -20.41
CA ARG A 60 -2.84 -47.49 -19.58
C ARG A 60 -2.14 -47.89 -18.28
N LEU A 61 -2.88 -47.84 -17.18
CA LEU A 61 -3.71 -48.98 -16.74
C LEU A 61 -4.85 -48.52 -15.82
N ASP A 62 -5.99 -49.18 -16.01
CA ASP A 62 -7.19 -49.23 -15.17
C ASP A 62 -6.89 -49.73 -13.75
N ASP A 63 -7.72 -49.28 -12.79
CA ASP A 63 -8.48 -50.08 -11.80
C ASP A 63 -8.54 -49.42 -10.42
N GLY A 64 -9.78 -49.29 -9.92
CA GLY A 64 -10.05 -49.31 -8.46
C GLY A 64 -10.51 -47.99 -7.81
N LEU A 65 -11.82 -47.73 -7.86
CA LEU A 65 -12.57 -47.27 -6.68
C LEU A 65 -12.62 -48.43 -5.65
N PRO A 66 -12.98 -48.24 -4.36
CA PRO A 66 -13.26 -47.00 -3.61
C PRO A 66 -12.52 -46.94 -2.24
N HIS A 67 -12.57 -45.79 -1.56
CA HIS A 67 -12.99 -45.67 -0.14
C HIS A 67 -12.68 -44.29 0.45
N SER A 68 -13.72 -43.71 1.04
CA SER A 68 -13.66 -42.60 1.99
C SER A 68 -12.84 -42.97 3.23
N PRO A 69 -12.14 -42.02 3.87
CA PRO A 69 -11.98 -42.09 5.32
C PRO A 69 -12.41 -40.80 6.02
N GLN A 70 -13.13 -41.01 7.12
CA GLN A 70 -13.42 -40.05 8.18
C GLN A 70 -12.14 -39.54 8.86
N PRO A 71 -12.22 -38.41 9.59
CA PRO A 71 -11.09 -37.86 10.33
C PRO A 71 -10.99 -38.53 11.71
N LEU A 72 -9.83 -39.13 12.01
CA LEU A 72 -9.49 -39.56 13.38
C LEU A 72 -8.23 -38.86 13.87
N SER A 73 -8.47 -38.18 14.98
CA SER A 73 -7.63 -37.67 16.06
C SER A 73 -6.27 -38.33 16.36
N ASN A 74 -5.41 -37.51 16.96
CA ASN A 74 -4.37 -37.83 17.94
C ASN A 74 -3.04 -38.41 17.44
N ALA A 75 -2.06 -37.52 17.23
CA ALA A 75 -0.65 -37.86 17.31
C ALA A 75 -0.06 -37.31 18.62
N PRO A 76 0.57 -38.14 19.48
CA PRO A 76 1.17 -37.70 20.73
C PRO A 76 2.54 -37.06 20.50
N SER A 77 2.80 -35.99 21.25
CA SER A 77 4.08 -35.29 21.36
C SER A 77 5.12 -36.20 22.04
N CYS A 78 6.13 -36.64 21.29
CA CYS A 78 7.30 -37.31 21.86
C CYS A 78 8.33 -36.26 22.31
N GLU A 79 8.25 -35.85 23.57
CA GLU A 79 9.37 -35.24 24.30
C GLU A 79 10.38 -36.33 24.68
N CYS A 80 11.52 -36.41 23.98
CA CYS A 80 12.67 -37.20 24.44
C CYS A 80 13.55 -36.34 25.34
N ASN A 81 13.22 -36.29 26.63
CA ASN A 81 14.09 -35.83 27.69
C ASN A 81 14.90 -37.04 28.20
N ARG A 82 16.10 -37.29 27.66
CA ARG A 82 17.03 -38.30 28.19
C ARG A 82 18.25 -37.61 28.79
N LYS A 83 18.20 -37.37 30.10
CA LYS A 83 19.40 -37.19 30.94
C LYS A 83 19.97 -38.57 31.25
N SER A 84 21.13 -38.90 30.67
CA SER A 84 21.92 -40.07 31.06
C SER A 84 23.02 -39.63 32.03
N ASN A 85 22.84 -39.97 33.31
CA ASN A 85 23.91 -39.97 34.30
C ASN A 85 24.78 -41.21 34.08
N SER A 86 26.09 -41.02 33.85
CA SER A 86 27.11 -42.08 33.86
C SER A 86 28.19 -41.74 34.89
N PRO A 87 28.83 -42.72 35.54
CA PRO A 87 29.69 -42.52 36.72
C PRO A 87 31.11 -42.07 36.37
N PRO A 88 31.88 -41.53 37.35
CA PRO A 88 33.18 -40.93 37.08
C PRO A 88 34.27 -42.00 36.91
N PHE A 89 34.98 -41.95 35.77
CA PHE A 89 36.21 -42.70 35.59
C PHE A 89 37.40 -41.90 36.16
N ALA A 90 38.22 -42.58 36.96
CA ALA A 90 39.39 -42.04 37.62
C ALA A 90 40.48 -41.66 36.61
N THR A 91 40.92 -40.40 36.67
CA THR A 91 41.97 -39.84 35.80
C THR A 91 43.35 -40.22 36.32
N MET A 92 44.01 -41.14 35.63
CA MET A 92 45.42 -41.45 35.80
C MET A 92 46.24 -40.40 35.02
N GLN A 93 46.97 -39.55 35.74
CA GLN A 93 47.83 -38.51 35.18
C GLN A 93 49.02 -39.14 34.44
N GLN A 94 49.12 -38.93 33.13
CA GLN A 94 50.38 -39.04 32.40
C GLN A 94 50.86 -37.64 32.02
N THR A 95 52.00 -37.29 32.62
CA THR A 95 52.79 -36.11 32.32
C THR A 95 53.66 -36.36 31.09
N GLY A 96 53.69 -35.39 30.18
CA GLY A 96 54.74 -35.28 29.17
C GLY A 96 54.31 -35.65 27.76
N THR A 97 53.78 -34.67 27.03
CA THR A 97 54.17 -34.35 25.65
C THR A 97 53.56 -32.99 25.32
N THR A 98 54.36 -32.11 24.73
CA THR A 98 53.96 -30.80 24.20
C THR A 98 53.00 -31.02 23.05
N SER A 99 51.73 -31.20 23.39
CA SER A 99 50.61 -31.37 22.47
C SER A 99 50.30 -30.02 21.84
N THR A 100 50.66 -29.86 20.57
CA THR A 100 50.03 -28.91 19.66
C THR A 100 48.54 -29.26 19.61
N ALA A 101 47.76 -28.57 20.45
CA ALA A 101 46.39 -28.90 20.77
C ALA A 101 45.55 -29.19 19.51
N PRO A 102 45.18 -30.45 19.25
CA PRO A 102 44.11 -30.78 18.32
C PRO A 102 42.87 -30.02 18.79
N TRP A 103 42.09 -29.46 17.86
CA TRP A 103 40.80 -28.89 18.18
C TRP A 103 40.05 -29.84 19.12
N SER A 104 39.46 -29.32 20.19
CA SER A 104 38.68 -30.20 21.06
C SER A 104 37.56 -30.80 20.20
N ASP A 105 37.50 -32.12 20.10
CA ASP A 105 36.49 -32.81 19.27
C ASP A 105 35.07 -32.32 19.58
N THR A 106 34.86 -31.84 20.80
CA THR A 106 33.65 -31.15 21.27
C THR A 106 33.34 -29.86 20.51
N GLU A 107 34.32 -28.97 20.28
CA GLU A 107 34.09 -27.71 19.57
C GLU A 107 33.77 -27.94 18.10
N LEU A 108 34.49 -28.87 17.46
CA LEU A 108 34.21 -29.24 16.07
C LEU A 108 32.82 -29.87 15.96
N LYS A 109 32.43 -30.72 16.91
CA LYS A 109 31.10 -31.32 16.97
C LYS A 109 30.01 -30.26 17.11
N ASP A 110 30.16 -29.30 18.03
CA ASP A 110 29.19 -28.21 18.22
C ASP A 110 29.03 -27.36 16.94
N LEU A 111 30.15 -27.10 16.25
CA LEU A 111 30.14 -26.35 14.98
C LEU A 111 29.38 -27.10 13.87
N VAL A 112 29.59 -28.43 13.80
CA VAL A 112 28.87 -29.31 12.87
C VAL A 112 27.38 -29.37 13.23
N GLU A 113 27.02 -29.43 14.51
CA GLU A 113 25.62 -29.38 14.97
C GLU A 113 24.94 -28.06 14.55
N PHE A 114 25.59 -26.90 14.73
CA PHE A 114 25.04 -25.62 14.28
C PHE A 114 24.87 -25.54 12.76
N LEU A 115 25.79 -26.13 11.98
CA LEU A 115 25.68 -26.21 10.53
C LEU A 115 24.48 -27.09 10.12
N CYS A 116 24.31 -28.25 10.76
CA CYS A 116 23.17 -29.14 10.54
C CYS A 116 21.84 -28.45 10.87
N ASP A 117 21.76 -27.73 12.00
CA ASP A 117 20.59 -26.94 12.38
C ASP A 117 20.26 -25.88 11.34
N LYS A 118 21.25 -25.10 10.88
CA LYS A 118 21.08 -24.09 9.82
C LYS A 118 20.53 -24.72 8.54
N MET A 119 21.10 -25.85 8.11
CA MET A 119 20.63 -26.57 6.93
C MET A 119 19.20 -27.08 7.09
N TRP A 120 18.86 -27.61 8.26
CA TRP A 120 17.52 -28.11 8.53
C TRP A 120 16.46 -27.01 8.47
N TRP A 121 16.70 -25.85 9.11
CA TRP A 121 15.79 -24.71 9.03
C TRP A 121 15.65 -24.16 7.60
N ARG A 122 16.74 -24.17 6.81
CA ARG A 122 16.69 -23.81 5.39
C ARG A 122 15.77 -24.72 4.59
N VAL A 123 15.82 -26.03 4.83
CA VAL A 123 14.93 -27.00 4.17
C VAL A 123 13.47 -26.74 4.55
N GLN A 124 13.18 -26.44 5.82
CA GLN A 124 11.82 -26.09 6.26
C GLN A 124 11.30 -24.80 5.62
N CYS A 125 12.15 -23.77 5.50
CA CYS A 125 11.83 -22.54 4.76
C CYS A 125 11.46 -22.81 3.30
N GLU A 126 12.23 -23.65 2.61
CA GLU A 126 11.93 -24.03 1.21
C GLU A 126 10.63 -24.82 1.09
N HIS A 127 10.35 -25.72 2.03
CA HIS A 127 9.11 -26.49 2.06
C HIS A 127 7.89 -25.57 2.16
N GLU A 128 7.88 -24.63 3.12
CA GLU A 128 6.78 -23.67 3.26
C GLU A 128 6.66 -22.73 2.06
N ARG A 129 7.79 -22.34 1.44
CA ARG A 129 7.75 -21.54 0.20
C ARG A 129 7.10 -22.31 -0.96
N LYS A 130 7.40 -23.60 -1.11
CA LYS A 130 6.75 -24.45 -2.14
C LYS A 130 5.26 -24.60 -1.86
N ARG A 131 4.87 -24.79 -0.60
CA ARG A 131 3.47 -24.87 -0.17
C ARG A 131 2.71 -23.57 -0.45
N GLU A 132 3.29 -22.43 -0.10
CA GLU A 132 2.75 -21.11 -0.39
C GLU A 132 2.52 -20.91 -1.89
N LYS A 133 3.52 -21.22 -2.74
CA LYS A 133 3.38 -21.14 -4.20
C LYS A 133 2.22 -21.98 -4.72
N LYS A 134 2.04 -23.20 -4.18
CA LYS A 134 0.91 -24.07 -4.54
C LYS A 134 -0.43 -23.44 -4.16
N LEU A 135 -0.56 -22.93 -2.93
CA LEU A 135 -1.78 -22.27 -2.47
C LEU A 135 -2.11 -21.00 -3.25
N CYS A 136 -1.10 -20.21 -3.64
CA CYS A 136 -1.28 -19.06 -4.52
C CYS A 136 -1.81 -19.48 -5.89
N ALA A 137 -1.24 -20.53 -6.50
CA ALA A 137 -1.72 -21.06 -7.78
C ALA A 137 -3.16 -21.61 -7.67
N ASP A 138 -3.50 -22.28 -6.57
CA ASP A 138 -4.86 -22.76 -6.31
C ASP A 138 -5.84 -21.60 -6.13
N ARG A 139 -5.41 -20.51 -5.48
CA ARG A 139 -6.19 -19.28 -5.33
C ARG A 139 -6.44 -18.58 -6.66
N GLU A 140 -5.43 -18.53 -7.54
CA GLU A 140 -5.57 -17.96 -8.89
C GLU A 140 -6.50 -18.77 -9.77
N ARG A 141 -6.61 -20.09 -9.55
CA ARG A 141 -7.57 -20.96 -10.25
C ARG A 141 -9.01 -20.80 -9.77
N CYS A 142 -9.25 -20.14 -8.64
CA CYS A 142 -10.60 -19.92 -8.15
C CYS A 142 -11.32 -18.88 -9.03
N PRO A 143 -12.42 -19.24 -9.71
CA PRO A 143 -13.12 -18.32 -10.59
C PRO A 143 -13.69 -17.14 -9.79
N ALA A 144 -13.39 -15.93 -10.24
CA ALA A 144 -13.92 -14.70 -9.65
C ALA A 144 -15.43 -14.59 -9.94
N GLY A 145 -16.24 -14.45 -8.90
CA GLY A 145 -17.68 -14.17 -9.03
C GLY A 145 -18.63 -15.32 -8.70
N ASN A 146 -18.14 -16.53 -8.39
CA ASN A 146 -18.99 -17.57 -7.81
C ASN A 146 -19.13 -17.32 -6.29
N PRO A 147 -20.34 -17.07 -5.74
CA PRO A 147 -20.51 -16.83 -4.30
C PRO A 147 -20.02 -17.99 -3.42
N GLU A 148 -20.03 -19.22 -3.92
CA GLU A 148 -19.48 -20.39 -3.23
C GLU A 148 -17.94 -20.41 -3.25
N SER A 149 -17.31 -19.85 -4.28
CA SER A 149 -15.84 -19.78 -4.39
C SER A 149 -15.23 -18.66 -3.54
N VAL A 150 -16.03 -17.66 -3.13
CA VAL A 150 -15.57 -16.56 -2.24
C VAL A 150 -15.06 -17.13 -0.92
N HIS A 151 -15.83 -18.01 -0.27
CA HIS A 151 -15.42 -18.62 0.99
C HIS A 151 -14.13 -19.46 0.82
N TYR A 152 -14.00 -20.19 -0.29
CA TYR A 152 -12.80 -21.00 -0.55
C TYR A 152 -11.56 -20.13 -0.82
N SER A 153 -11.70 -19.04 -1.58
CA SER A 153 -10.62 -18.07 -1.80
C SER A 153 -10.15 -17.43 -0.49
N ASP A 154 -11.06 -17.13 0.44
CA ASP A 154 -10.71 -16.58 1.74
C ASP A 154 -9.98 -17.61 2.63
N ILE A 155 -10.38 -18.89 2.58
CA ILE A 155 -9.64 -19.97 3.24
C ILE A 155 -8.21 -20.08 2.67
N LEU A 156 -8.07 -20.06 1.34
CA LEU A 156 -6.75 -20.13 0.70
C LEU A 156 -5.89 -18.92 1.07
N ARG A 157 -6.47 -17.72 1.15
CA ARG A 157 -5.77 -16.52 1.63
C ARG A 157 -5.27 -16.71 3.06
N LEU A 158 -6.11 -17.20 3.97
CA LEU A 158 -5.73 -17.47 5.36
C LEU A 158 -4.59 -18.50 5.45
N GLN A 159 -4.63 -19.56 4.62
CA GLN A 159 -3.59 -20.57 4.57
C GLN A 159 -2.27 -20.03 4.00
N ILE A 160 -2.32 -19.17 2.98
CA ILE A 160 -1.14 -18.46 2.45
C ILE A 160 -0.51 -17.61 3.56
N ASP A 161 -1.31 -16.84 4.30
CA ASP A 161 -0.84 -16.02 5.42
C ASP A 161 -0.20 -16.88 6.52
N GLN A 162 -0.77 -18.06 6.80
CA GLN A 162 -0.21 -19.00 7.78
C GLN A 162 1.14 -19.58 7.31
N CYS A 163 1.27 -19.94 6.03
CA CYS A 163 2.54 -20.37 5.44
C CYS A 163 3.60 -19.26 5.53
N GLN A 164 3.25 -18.02 5.23
CA GLN A 164 4.15 -16.88 5.35
C GLN A 164 4.61 -16.65 6.80
N LYS A 165 3.70 -16.70 7.77
CA LYS A 165 4.02 -16.62 9.20
C LYS A 165 4.96 -17.75 9.64
N THR A 166 4.72 -18.96 9.18
CA THR A 166 5.53 -20.15 9.54
C THR A 166 6.92 -20.08 8.90
N ARG A 167 6.99 -19.70 7.61
CA ARG A 167 8.25 -19.45 6.90
C ARG A 167 9.08 -18.38 7.60
N LYS A 168 8.45 -17.28 8.06
CA LYS A 168 9.14 -16.24 8.84
C LYS A 168 9.73 -16.81 10.13
N LYS A 169 8.97 -17.59 10.91
CA LYS A 169 9.48 -18.27 12.12
C LYS A 169 10.69 -19.15 11.82
N TYR A 170 10.69 -19.89 10.71
CA TYR A 170 11.84 -20.72 10.31
C TYR A 170 13.04 -19.88 9.87
N SER A 171 12.81 -18.77 9.17
CA SER A 171 13.86 -17.83 8.80
C SER A 171 14.53 -17.21 10.03
N ASP A 172 13.74 -16.83 11.04
CA ASP A 172 14.26 -16.27 12.29
C ASP A 172 15.12 -17.29 13.03
N ARG A 173 14.68 -18.56 13.10
CA ARG A 173 15.46 -19.65 13.71
C ARG A 173 16.73 -19.99 12.93
N MET A 174 16.68 -19.90 11.61
CA MET A 174 17.86 -20.06 10.74
C MET A 174 18.90 -18.97 11.02
N SER A 175 18.48 -17.71 11.18
CA SER A 175 19.37 -16.59 11.54
C SER A 175 20.04 -16.83 12.89
N ILE A 176 19.27 -17.29 13.89
CA ILE A 176 19.82 -17.63 15.21
C ILE A 176 20.87 -18.77 15.11
N ALA A 177 20.62 -19.79 14.29
CA ALA A 177 21.58 -20.87 14.07
C ALA A 177 22.85 -20.39 13.36
N GLU A 178 22.71 -19.46 12.40
CA GLU A 178 23.84 -18.81 11.72
C GLU A 178 24.66 -17.95 12.68
N ASP A 179 24.03 -17.16 13.54
CA ASP A 179 24.72 -16.36 14.55
C ASP A 179 25.53 -17.25 15.52
N LYS A 180 24.97 -18.39 15.93
CA LYS A 180 25.67 -19.39 16.76
C LYS A 180 26.85 -19.99 16.03
N LEU A 181 26.68 -20.38 14.77
CA LEU A 181 27.76 -20.91 13.92
C LEU A 181 28.90 -19.89 13.79
N MET A 182 28.58 -18.63 13.48
CA MET A 182 29.56 -17.56 13.34
C MET A 182 30.27 -17.24 14.65
N THR A 183 29.54 -17.27 15.77
CA THR A 183 30.12 -17.10 17.11
C THR A 183 31.08 -18.25 17.42
N GLY A 184 30.69 -19.50 17.12
CA GLY A 184 31.55 -20.68 17.29
C GLY A 184 32.83 -20.60 16.46
N ILE A 185 32.73 -20.20 15.18
CA ILE A 185 33.89 -19.99 14.30
C ILE A 185 34.80 -18.90 14.86
N THR A 186 34.22 -17.79 15.33
CA THR A 186 35.00 -16.67 15.88
C THR A 186 35.75 -17.10 17.15
N GLN A 187 35.09 -17.83 18.05
CA GLN A 187 35.72 -18.36 19.26
C GLN A 187 36.84 -19.37 18.94
N LEU A 188 36.62 -20.24 17.95
CA LEU A 188 37.63 -21.17 17.45
C LEU A 188 38.84 -20.38 16.91
N MET A 189 38.59 -19.36 16.10
CA MET A 189 39.63 -18.48 15.57
C MET A 189 40.36 -17.72 16.68
N GLU A 190 39.68 -17.21 17.71
CA GLU A 190 40.31 -16.50 18.83
C GLU A 190 41.18 -17.42 19.70
N ARG A 191 40.75 -18.67 19.93
CA ARG A 191 41.54 -19.67 20.69
C ARG A 191 42.75 -20.16 19.92
N HIS A 192 42.62 -20.33 18.61
CA HIS A 192 43.67 -20.87 17.75
C HIS A 192 44.46 -19.80 17.00
N ALA A 193 44.06 -18.52 17.08
CA ALA A 193 44.87 -17.41 16.62
C ALA A 193 46.22 -17.52 17.32
N PRO A 194 47.32 -17.72 16.58
CA PRO A 194 48.59 -18.04 17.18
C PRO A 194 49.02 -16.93 18.14
N ARG A 195 49.04 -17.23 19.43
CA ARG A 195 49.63 -16.38 20.47
C ARG A 195 51.16 -16.21 20.29
N SER A 196 51.72 -16.77 19.22
CA SER A 196 53.14 -16.99 18.97
C SER A 196 53.86 -15.84 18.24
N LEU A 197 53.19 -14.76 17.84
CA LEU A 197 53.86 -13.65 17.16
C LEU A 197 54.47 -12.58 18.07
N THR A 198 54.39 -12.71 19.41
CA THR A 198 54.91 -11.67 20.33
C THR A 198 56.19 -12.05 21.10
N SER A 199 56.78 -13.25 20.93
CA SER A 199 57.86 -13.70 21.83
C SER A 199 59.18 -14.15 21.18
N SER A 200 59.32 -14.17 19.85
CA SER A 200 60.58 -14.64 19.21
C SER A 200 61.08 -13.64 18.16
N ALA A 201 61.47 -12.46 18.62
CA ALA A 201 62.11 -11.42 17.80
C ALA A 201 63.51 -11.06 18.33
N ALA A 202 64.25 -12.06 18.81
CA ALA A 202 65.68 -11.92 19.07
C ALA A 202 66.44 -12.55 17.90
N THR A 203 67.30 -11.76 17.23
CA THR A 203 68.32 -12.17 16.24
C THR A 203 67.92 -12.33 14.77
N ILE A 204 67.14 -11.40 14.21
CA ILE A 204 67.18 -11.10 12.76
C ILE A 204 67.61 -9.64 12.59
N SER A 205 68.59 -9.39 11.72
CA SER A 205 69.32 -8.13 11.55
C SER A 205 68.44 -6.87 11.58
N GLY A 206 68.82 -5.89 12.42
CA GLY A 206 67.97 -4.77 12.85
C GLY A 206 67.40 -3.85 11.78
N ALA A 207 67.99 -3.75 10.58
CA ALA A 207 67.51 -2.81 9.56
C ALA A 207 66.30 -3.31 8.75
N GLU A 208 66.25 -4.61 8.41
CA GLU A 208 65.12 -5.21 7.69
C GLU A 208 63.95 -5.51 8.64
N SER A 209 64.25 -5.86 9.90
CA SER A 209 63.25 -6.11 10.94
C SER A 209 62.46 -4.85 11.32
N GLU A 210 63.10 -3.67 11.39
CA GLU A 210 62.40 -2.41 11.64
C GLU A 210 61.45 -2.05 10.50
N LYS A 211 61.86 -2.28 9.25
CA LYS A 211 61.04 -2.01 8.07
C LYS A 211 59.86 -2.97 7.95
N LEU A 212 60.06 -4.25 8.28
CA LEU A 212 59.00 -5.24 8.33
C LEU A 212 58.04 -4.95 9.50
N GLY A 213 58.58 -4.56 10.66
CA GLY A 213 57.81 -4.16 11.85
C GLY A 213 56.93 -2.94 11.58
N ALA A 214 57.48 -1.90 10.95
CA ALA A 214 56.70 -0.73 10.56
C ALA A 214 55.60 -1.06 9.53
N LYS A 215 55.87 -1.95 8.56
CA LYS A 215 54.84 -2.44 7.62
C LYS A 215 53.77 -3.28 8.31
N LEU A 216 54.14 -4.16 9.23
CA LEU A 216 53.20 -4.98 10.01
C LEU A 216 52.34 -4.12 10.94
N GLU A 217 52.93 -3.12 11.59
CA GLU A 217 52.21 -2.19 12.46
C GLU A 217 51.28 -1.29 11.65
N SER A 218 51.71 -0.81 10.47
CA SER A 218 50.86 -0.09 9.52
C SER A 218 49.69 -0.95 9.01
N LEU A 219 49.94 -2.22 8.68
CA LEU A 219 48.90 -3.15 8.27
C LEU A 219 47.93 -3.43 9.42
N ARG A 220 48.45 -3.60 10.64
CA ARG A 220 47.65 -3.81 11.85
C ARG A 220 46.76 -2.60 12.16
N GLN A 221 47.30 -1.38 12.08
CA GLN A 221 46.53 -0.15 12.21
C GLN A 221 45.47 -0.02 11.12
N THR A 222 45.77 -0.42 9.88
CA THR A 222 44.80 -0.41 8.76
C THR A 222 43.68 -1.42 8.98
N VAL A 223 44.00 -2.62 9.47
CA VAL A 223 43.01 -3.66 9.80
C VAL A 223 42.17 -3.22 11.00
N ASP A 224 42.76 -2.64 12.04
CA ASP A 224 42.04 -2.13 13.21
C ASP A 224 41.13 -0.95 12.84
N ALA A 225 41.60 -0.04 11.99
CA ALA A 225 40.78 1.06 11.45
C ALA A 225 39.63 0.52 10.61
N SER A 226 39.89 -0.46 9.73
CA SER A 226 38.85 -1.12 8.92
C SER A 226 37.83 -1.86 9.80
N ALA A 227 38.28 -2.55 10.86
CA ALA A 227 37.40 -3.25 11.79
C ALA A 227 36.53 -2.28 12.61
N LYS A 228 37.09 -1.14 13.04
CA LYS A 228 36.35 -0.06 13.70
C LYS A 228 35.31 0.55 12.76
N GLN A 229 35.69 0.83 11.51
CA GLN A 229 34.77 1.35 10.49
C GLN A 229 33.62 0.37 10.25
N ARG A 230 33.90 -0.93 10.08
CA ARG A 230 32.86 -1.95 9.91
C ARG A 230 31.92 -2.05 11.11
N LYS A 231 32.43 -1.93 12.34
CA LYS A 231 31.59 -1.87 13.54
C LYS A 231 30.68 -0.66 13.53
N GLN A 232 31.19 0.51 13.16
CA GLN A 232 30.41 1.73 13.05
C GLN A 232 29.33 1.61 11.96
N ASP A 233 29.69 1.14 10.76
CA ASP A 233 28.76 0.92 9.65
C ASP A 233 27.67 -0.09 10.05
N GLN A 234 28.03 -1.15 10.79
CA GLN A 234 27.08 -2.13 11.28
C GLN A 234 26.14 -1.55 12.34
N GLU A 235 26.63 -0.66 13.21
CA GLU A 235 25.80 0.02 14.21
C GLU A 235 24.84 1.03 13.55
N GLU A 236 25.31 1.78 12.55
CA GLU A 236 24.46 2.67 11.74
C GLU A 236 23.42 1.88 10.95
N ASN A 237 23.80 0.76 10.33
CA ASN A 237 22.87 -0.11 9.62
C ASN A 237 21.83 -0.72 10.56
N ASN A 238 22.23 -1.11 11.77
CA ASN A 238 21.30 -1.58 12.81
C ASN A 238 20.33 -0.47 13.24
N LYS A 239 20.80 0.78 13.40
CA LYS A 239 19.95 1.94 13.71
C LYS A 239 18.96 2.25 12.58
N LEU A 240 19.42 2.21 11.34
CA LEU A 240 18.57 2.40 10.15
C LEU A 240 17.53 1.28 10.02
N SER A 241 17.94 0.02 10.23
CA SER A 241 17.04 -1.14 10.23
C SER A 241 15.98 -1.06 11.33
N ALA A 242 16.37 -0.68 12.55
CA ALA A 242 15.42 -0.46 13.66
C ALA A 242 14.45 0.69 13.36
N SER A 243 14.94 1.80 12.80
CA SER A 243 14.10 2.94 12.38
C SER A 243 13.11 2.54 11.27
N ALA A 244 13.58 1.81 10.25
CA ALA A 244 12.75 1.31 9.17
C ALA A 244 11.68 0.34 9.68
N SER A 245 12.05 -0.59 10.58
CA SER A 245 11.11 -1.51 11.22
C SER A 245 10.04 -0.78 12.03
N ALA A 246 10.42 0.26 12.80
CA ALA A 246 9.47 1.09 13.54
C ALA A 246 8.50 1.84 12.60
N LYS A 247 8.98 2.39 11.48
CA LYS A 247 8.14 3.04 10.46
C LYS A 247 7.19 2.04 9.78
N ILE A 248 7.66 0.84 9.45
CA ILE A 248 6.83 -0.22 8.87
C ILE A 248 5.74 -0.65 9.87
N SER A 249 6.07 -0.78 11.15
CA SER A 249 5.09 -1.08 12.20
C SER A 249 4.04 0.02 12.36
N ALA A 250 4.46 1.29 12.38
CA ALA A 250 3.55 2.44 12.48
C ALA A 250 2.61 2.54 11.26
N THR A 251 3.13 2.34 10.05
CA THR A 251 2.32 2.34 8.82
C THR A 251 1.35 1.15 8.78
N ALA A 252 1.77 -0.05 9.21
CA ALA A 252 0.87 -1.19 9.34
C ALA A 252 -0.26 -0.95 10.35
N ALA A 253 0.03 -0.30 11.48
CA ALA A 253 -0.99 0.09 12.46
C ALA A 253 -1.97 1.13 11.90
N ALA A 254 -1.47 2.14 11.18
CA ALA A 254 -2.31 3.13 10.50
C ALA A 254 -3.21 2.48 9.42
N GLN A 255 -2.66 1.54 8.66
CA GLN A 255 -3.40 0.79 7.65
C GLN A 255 -4.49 -0.10 8.27
N ALA A 256 -4.20 -0.76 9.40
CA ALA A 256 -5.19 -1.54 10.14
C ALA A 256 -6.31 -0.65 10.70
N LYS A 257 -6.00 0.57 11.15
CA LYS A 257 -6.99 1.55 11.59
C LYS A 257 -7.89 1.99 10.43
N LEU A 258 -7.30 2.35 9.28
CA LEU A 258 -8.05 2.73 8.08
C LEU A 258 -8.92 1.60 7.54
N SER A 259 -8.45 0.35 7.59
CA SER A 259 -9.28 -0.79 7.16
C SER A 259 -10.48 -0.97 8.08
N LYS A 260 -10.28 -0.84 9.40
CA LYS A 260 -11.36 -0.91 10.39
C LYS A 260 -12.40 0.19 10.18
N GLU A 261 -11.97 1.44 9.99
CA GLU A 261 -12.86 2.57 9.69
C GLU A 261 -13.62 2.35 8.37
N THR A 262 -12.97 1.78 7.35
CA THR A 262 -13.61 1.44 6.07
C THR A 262 -14.67 0.35 6.24
N ASP A 263 -14.41 -0.67 7.05
CA ASP A 263 -15.37 -1.74 7.31
C ASP A 263 -16.56 -1.26 8.15
N GLU A 264 -16.32 -0.36 9.12
CA GLU A 264 -17.38 0.32 9.87
C GLU A 264 -18.26 1.19 8.97
N LEU A 265 -17.66 1.96 8.05
CA LEU A 265 -18.40 2.76 7.06
C LEU A 265 -19.21 1.89 6.09
N LYS A 266 -18.67 0.75 5.64
CA LYS A 266 -19.43 -0.21 4.81
C LYS A 266 -20.62 -0.77 5.56
N LYS A 267 -20.45 -1.14 6.84
CA LYS A 267 -21.53 -1.63 7.68
C LYS A 267 -22.61 -0.56 7.87
N SER A 268 -22.21 0.69 8.11
CA SER A 268 -23.12 1.84 8.23
C SER A 268 -23.91 2.09 6.92
N LEU A 269 -23.22 2.06 5.77
CA LEU A 269 -23.85 2.21 4.46
C LEU A 269 -24.88 1.12 4.18
N GLU A 270 -24.60 -0.12 4.55
CA GLU A 270 -25.51 -1.24 4.36
C GLU A 270 -26.75 -1.13 5.26
N LEU A 271 -26.59 -0.70 6.52
CA LEU A 271 -27.71 -0.40 7.40
C LEU A 271 -28.60 0.72 6.85
N GLU A 272 -28.00 1.78 6.28
CA GLU A 272 -28.75 2.88 5.68
C GLU A 272 -29.47 2.44 4.39
N ARG A 273 -28.88 1.55 3.59
CA ARG A 273 -29.58 0.91 2.46
C ARG A 273 -30.78 0.11 2.90
N GLN A 274 -30.65 -0.69 3.95
CA GLN A 274 -31.79 -1.45 4.51
C GLN A 274 -32.87 -0.52 5.04
N ARG A 275 -32.49 0.58 5.69
CA ARG A 275 -33.42 1.62 6.14
C ARG A 275 -34.17 2.26 4.97
N ASN A 276 -33.45 2.67 3.93
CA ASN A 276 -34.04 3.26 2.73
C ASN A 276 -35.00 2.29 2.04
N HIS A 277 -34.63 1.01 1.91
CA HIS A 277 -35.51 -0.01 1.34
C HIS A 277 -36.82 -0.18 2.16
N ARG A 278 -36.74 -0.13 3.49
CA ARG A 278 -37.94 -0.15 4.36
C ARG A 278 -38.81 1.09 4.17
N LEU A 279 -38.20 2.27 3.99
CA LEU A 279 -38.91 3.52 3.74
C LEU A 279 -39.58 3.53 2.36
N GLU A 280 -38.89 3.07 1.32
CA GLU A 280 -39.44 2.88 -0.03
C GLU A 280 -40.66 1.97 0.01
N LYS A 281 -40.56 0.79 0.64
CA LYS A 281 -41.70 -0.12 0.81
C LYS A 281 -42.88 0.54 1.54
N ARG A 282 -42.61 1.35 2.56
CA ARG A 282 -43.65 2.06 3.31
C ARG A 282 -44.30 3.18 2.47
N LEU A 283 -43.55 3.84 1.60
CA LEU A 283 -44.08 4.82 0.65
C LEU A 283 -44.98 4.14 -0.38
N GLU A 284 -44.57 3.00 -0.94
CA GLU A 284 -45.39 2.17 -1.84
C GLU A 284 -46.71 1.74 -1.17
N ASP A 285 -46.65 1.28 0.09
CA ASP A 285 -47.85 0.91 0.86
C ASP A 285 -48.81 2.10 1.06
N MET A 286 -48.27 3.31 1.32
CA MET A 286 -49.08 4.53 1.48
C MET A 286 -49.67 4.97 0.14
N GLU A 287 -48.92 4.89 -0.95
CA GLU A 287 -49.38 5.17 -2.31
C GLU A 287 -50.52 4.23 -2.70
N HIS A 288 -50.39 2.92 -2.44
CA HIS A 288 -51.46 1.95 -2.68
C HIS A 288 -52.71 2.25 -1.83
N LYS A 289 -52.55 2.69 -0.57
CA LYS A 289 -53.69 3.11 0.26
C LYS A 289 -54.37 4.35 -0.29
N LEU A 290 -53.61 5.37 -0.72
CA LEU A 290 -54.15 6.58 -1.34
C LEU A 290 -54.90 6.26 -2.63
N ASN A 291 -54.33 5.43 -3.50
CA ASN A 291 -54.99 4.98 -4.72
C ASN A 291 -56.28 4.20 -4.43
N SER A 292 -56.29 3.35 -3.40
CA SER A 292 -57.51 2.64 -2.96
C SER A 292 -58.58 3.59 -2.43
N MET A 293 -58.19 4.61 -1.64
CA MET A 293 -59.14 5.64 -1.18
C MET A 293 -59.69 6.48 -2.33
N SER A 294 -58.83 6.87 -3.28
CA SER A 294 -59.22 7.60 -4.49
C SER A 294 -60.24 6.82 -5.32
N GLN A 295 -59.99 5.53 -5.58
CA GLN A 295 -60.95 4.64 -6.26
C GLN A 295 -62.27 4.50 -5.51
N LYS A 296 -62.25 4.40 -4.17
CA LYS A 296 -63.47 4.37 -3.35
C LYS A 296 -64.25 5.68 -3.47
N GLN A 297 -63.55 6.82 -3.51
CA GLN A 297 -64.16 8.13 -3.66
C GLN A 297 -64.78 8.30 -5.06
N GLU A 298 -64.10 7.85 -6.11
CA GLU A 298 -64.62 7.85 -7.49
C GLU A 298 -65.87 6.97 -7.62
N LYS A 299 -65.85 5.76 -7.02
CA LYS A 299 -67.02 4.87 -6.98
C LYS A 299 -68.21 5.51 -6.24
N LEU A 300 -67.97 6.17 -5.10
CA LEU A 300 -69.00 6.90 -4.37
C LEU A 300 -69.56 8.07 -5.18
N ALA A 301 -68.72 8.81 -5.92
CA ALA A 301 -69.16 9.87 -6.82
C ALA A 301 -70.04 9.31 -7.96
N GLN A 302 -69.65 8.19 -8.55
CA GLN A 302 -70.40 7.51 -9.61
C GLN A 302 -71.75 6.94 -9.10
N GLU A 303 -71.78 6.36 -7.90
CA GLU A 303 -73.01 5.93 -7.21
C GLU A 303 -73.94 7.11 -6.90
N THR A 304 -73.39 8.29 -6.60
CA THR A 304 -74.18 9.50 -6.34
C THR A 304 -74.77 10.07 -7.63
N ALA A 305 -73.99 10.07 -8.73
CA ALA A 305 -74.43 10.53 -10.05
C ALA A 305 -75.47 9.60 -10.71
N SER A 306 -75.40 8.29 -10.47
CA SER A 306 -76.40 7.33 -10.99
C SER A 306 -77.72 7.34 -10.22
N ASN A 307 -77.73 7.84 -8.97
CA ASN A 307 -78.92 7.87 -8.11
C ASN A 307 -79.75 9.18 -8.21
N THR A 308 -79.43 10.09 -9.14
CA THR A 308 -80.04 11.43 -9.24
C THR A 308 -81.30 11.51 -10.14
N LEU A 309 -81.94 10.38 -10.50
CA LEU A 309 -83.07 10.33 -11.44
C LEU A 309 -84.38 9.72 -10.90
N SER A 310 -84.65 9.80 -9.59
CA SER A 310 -85.99 9.49 -9.06
C SER A 310 -86.42 10.52 -8.02
N GLY A 311 -87.22 11.48 -8.49
CA GLY A 311 -87.79 12.56 -7.67
C GLY A 311 -88.90 12.02 -6.79
N ASN A 312 -88.58 11.73 -5.52
CA ASN A 312 -89.43 11.96 -4.34
C ASN A 312 -88.84 11.45 -3.01
N GLU A 313 -87.58 11.00 -2.97
CA GLU A 313 -86.93 10.50 -1.73
C GLU A 313 -85.70 11.33 -1.27
N CYS A 314 -85.81 12.66 -1.29
CA CYS A 314 -84.68 13.55 -0.94
C CYS A 314 -84.36 13.56 0.57
N SER A 315 -85.36 13.36 1.44
CA SER A 315 -85.19 13.48 2.89
C SER A 315 -84.38 12.32 3.50
N VAL A 316 -84.70 11.07 3.13
CA VAL A 316 -84.03 9.87 3.67
C VAL A 316 -82.56 9.79 3.22
N LYS A 317 -82.28 10.21 1.99
CA LYS A 317 -80.92 10.21 1.43
C LYS A 317 -80.03 11.28 2.08
N MET A 318 -80.57 12.44 2.41
CA MET A 318 -79.84 13.50 3.14
C MET A 318 -79.42 13.02 4.54
N THR A 319 -80.29 12.29 5.25
CA THR A 319 -79.95 11.70 6.55
C THR A 319 -78.86 10.63 6.43
N GLN A 320 -78.85 9.85 5.35
CA GLN A 320 -77.83 8.83 5.10
C GLN A 320 -76.46 9.43 4.73
N VAL A 321 -76.44 10.54 3.99
CA VAL A 321 -75.21 11.30 3.68
C VAL A 321 -74.64 11.93 4.95
N LEU A 322 -75.46 12.54 5.81
CA LEU A 322 -75.02 13.09 7.10
C LEU A 322 -74.46 11.99 8.02
N LYS A 323 -75.11 10.82 8.09
CA LYS A 323 -74.60 9.67 8.86
C LYS A 323 -73.27 9.13 8.33
N ARG A 324 -73.05 9.19 7.02
CA ARG A 324 -71.76 8.83 6.39
C ARG A 324 -70.70 9.91 6.61
N LEU A 325 -71.08 11.19 6.64
CA LEU A 325 -70.17 12.29 6.95
C LEU A 325 -69.67 12.21 8.40
N ASP A 326 -70.55 11.91 9.35
CA ASP A 326 -70.19 11.65 10.75
C ASP A 326 -69.30 10.40 10.88
N SER A 327 -69.57 9.34 10.11
CA SER A 327 -68.68 8.16 10.07
C SER A 327 -67.29 8.49 9.55
N ILE A 328 -67.16 9.44 8.62
CA ILE A 328 -65.87 9.88 8.07
C ILE A 328 -65.17 10.83 9.05
N SER A 329 -65.90 11.70 9.75
CA SER A 329 -65.31 12.58 10.77
C SER A 329 -64.83 11.80 12.01
N VAL A 330 -65.46 10.66 12.31
CA VAL A 330 -64.98 9.71 13.34
C VAL A 330 -63.73 8.93 12.89
N SER A 331 -63.49 8.81 11.57
CA SER A 331 -62.27 8.22 11.00
C SER A 331 -61.12 9.21 10.73
N ALA A 332 -61.34 10.50 11.02
CA ALA A 332 -60.26 11.49 10.99
C ALA A 332 -59.30 11.21 12.15
N VAL A 333 -58.02 11.04 11.81
CA VAL A 333 -56.90 10.70 12.72
C VAL A 333 -57.15 11.27 14.10
N THR A 334 -57.56 10.39 15.02
CA THR A 334 -57.90 10.82 16.36
C THR A 334 -56.63 11.34 17.02
N ARG A 335 -56.77 12.30 17.95
CA ARG A 335 -55.63 12.83 18.71
C ARG A 335 -54.79 11.73 19.36
N GLY A 336 -55.40 10.59 19.69
CA GLY A 336 -54.74 9.38 20.18
C GLY A 336 -53.87 8.69 19.13
N GLU A 337 -54.34 8.54 17.89
CA GLU A 337 -53.55 7.95 16.80
C GLU A 337 -52.39 8.86 16.39
N LEU A 338 -52.58 10.19 16.38
CA LEU A 338 -51.48 11.14 16.16
C LEU A 338 -50.43 11.05 17.29
N LYS A 339 -50.88 10.90 18.54
CA LYS A 339 -49.99 10.71 19.69
C LYS A 339 -49.22 9.38 19.59
N MET A 340 -49.88 8.28 19.26
CA MET A 340 -49.21 6.99 19.05
C MET A 340 -48.24 7.01 17.86
N ALA A 341 -48.58 7.72 16.77
CA ALA A 341 -47.67 7.89 15.64
C ALA A 341 -46.41 8.69 16.01
N LEU A 342 -46.56 9.71 16.87
CA LEU A 342 -45.43 10.48 17.40
C LEU A 342 -44.59 9.67 18.41
N GLU A 343 -45.22 8.86 19.26
CA GLU A 343 -44.52 7.93 20.16
C GLU A 343 -43.75 6.85 19.38
N GLN A 344 -44.36 6.27 18.33
CA GLN A 344 -43.67 5.33 17.43
C GLN A 344 -42.51 5.97 16.66
N PHE A 345 -42.64 7.25 16.30
CA PHE A 345 -41.56 7.98 15.65
C PHE A 345 -40.38 8.25 16.61
N ASP A 346 -40.68 8.62 17.86
CA ASP A 346 -39.67 8.74 18.91
C ASP A 346 -38.97 7.39 19.20
N ASP A 347 -39.71 6.27 19.23
CA ASP A 347 -39.13 4.93 19.42
C ASP A 347 -38.24 4.48 18.25
N VAL A 348 -38.61 4.82 17.00
CA VAL A 348 -37.78 4.50 15.82
C VAL A 348 -36.49 5.32 15.78
N ILE A 349 -36.51 6.57 16.25
CA ILE A 349 -35.32 7.42 16.32
C ILE A 349 -34.44 7.08 17.53
N THR A 350 -35.03 6.60 18.62
CA THR A 350 -34.32 6.31 19.88
C THR A 350 -34.00 4.83 20.09
N SER A 351 -34.49 3.93 19.24
CA SER A 351 -34.09 2.53 19.21
C SER A 351 -32.57 2.45 19.02
N PRO A 352 -31.81 2.09 20.07
CA PRO A 352 -30.36 2.16 20.06
C PRO A 352 -29.83 1.16 19.04
N VAL A 353 -29.17 1.66 18.00
CA VAL A 353 -28.26 0.84 17.20
C VAL A 353 -27.03 0.60 18.06
N ASP A 354 -27.07 -0.50 18.84
CA ASP A 354 -25.95 -1.19 19.50
C ASP A 354 -24.83 -0.31 20.09
N THR A 355 -25.16 0.58 21.04
CA THR A 355 -24.19 1.06 22.03
C THR A 355 -24.42 0.35 23.37
N SER A 356 -24.03 -0.93 23.44
CA SER A 356 -23.90 -1.65 24.70
C SER A 356 -22.73 -1.09 25.48
N CYS A 357 -22.99 -0.17 26.42
CA CYS A 357 -22.28 -0.01 27.70
C CYS A 357 -22.73 1.30 28.35
N ILE A 358 -23.38 1.17 29.51
CA ILE A 358 -23.38 2.05 30.70
C ILE A 358 -24.81 2.18 31.26
N GLY A 359 -25.01 1.58 32.43
CA GLY A 359 -25.92 1.98 33.50
C GLY A 359 -27.40 2.22 33.15
N ARG A 360 -28.24 1.21 33.40
CA ARG A 360 -29.69 1.42 33.58
C ARG A 360 -29.92 2.35 34.79
N GLN A 361 -30.35 3.58 34.54
CA GLN A 361 -31.15 4.35 35.49
C GLN A 361 -32.61 4.26 35.05
N ASP A 362 -33.48 3.86 35.97
CA ASP A 362 -34.93 3.82 35.78
C ASP A 362 -35.45 5.26 35.69
N ASP A 363 -35.55 5.80 34.48
CA ASP A 363 -36.15 7.10 34.22
C ASP A 363 -37.66 6.96 34.00
N GLU A 364 -38.44 7.68 34.81
CA GLU A 364 -39.86 7.91 34.62
C GLU A 364 -40.18 8.43 33.20
N PRO A 365 -41.38 8.13 32.66
CA PRO A 365 -41.80 8.58 31.33
C PRO A 365 -41.95 10.11 31.30
N GLY A 366 -40.85 10.79 30.95
CA GLY A 366 -40.84 12.22 30.67
C GLY A 366 -41.69 12.58 29.44
N PRO A 367 -42.06 13.86 29.27
CA PRO A 367 -42.90 14.31 28.17
C PRO A 367 -42.31 13.98 26.79
N SER A 368 -43.15 13.50 25.88
CA SER A 368 -42.85 13.13 24.50
C SER A 368 -42.02 14.21 23.77
N GLY A 369 -40.96 13.80 23.06
CA GLY A 369 -40.01 14.69 22.37
C GLY A 369 -38.76 15.12 23.17
N ASN A 370 -38.62 14.73 24.45
CA ASN A 370 -37.38 15.01 25.21
C ASN A 370 -36.17 14.23 24.70
N LYS A 371 -36.36 12.98 24.28
CA LYS A 371 -35.28 12.13 23.75
C LYS A 371 -34.75 12.64 22.41
N THR A 372 -35.64 13.08 21.51
CA THR A 372 -35.25 13.72 20.24
C THR A 372 -34.46 15.02 20.49
N ARG A 373 -34.85 15.83 21.47
CA ARG A 373 -34.07 17.00 21.90
C ARG A 373 -32.70 16.62 22.47
N GLN A 374 -32.60 15.51 23.20
CA GLN A 374 -31.34 15.01 23.75
C GLN A 374 -30.40 14.50 22.65
N TYR A 375 -30.93 13.78 21.65
CA TYR A 375 -30.18 13.34 20.48
C TYR A 375 -29.66 14.53 19.66
N LEU A 376 -30.50 15.55 19.41
CA LEU A 376 -30.06 16.76 18.72
C LEU A 376 -28.99 17.54 19.50
N ARG A 377 -29.06 17.55 20.84
CA ARG A 377 -27.98 18.13 21.67
C ARG A 377 -26.69 17.32 21.58
N GLN A 378 -26.77 15.98 21.58
CA GLN A 378 -25.59 15.13 21.37
C GLN A 378 -24.98 15.34 19.99
N LEU A 379 -25.79 15.39 18.93
CA LEU A 379 -25.32 15.64 17.58
C LEU A 379 -24.64 17.01 17.47
N SER A 380 -25.23 18.04 18.10
CA SER A 380 -24.64 19.38 18.18
C SER A 380 -23.30 19.38 18.92
N SER A 381 -23.15 18.57 19.98
CA SER A 381 -21.88 18.41 20.70
C SER A 381 -20.82 17.76 19.81
N VAL A 382 -21.16 16.68 19.09
CA VAL A 382 -20.23 15.99 18.19
C VAL A 382 -19.80 16.90 17.04
N VAL A 383 -20.72 17.71 16.50
CA VAL A 383 -20.40 18.69 15.46
C VAL A 383 -19.46 19.78 15.98
N GLU A 384 -19.65 20.27 17.22
CA GLU A 384 -18.70 21.22 17.82
C GLU A 384 -17.35 20.58 18.16
N ASP A 385 -17.30 19.31 18.55
CA ASP A 385 -16.05 18.56 18.74
C ASP A 385 -15.29 18.39 17.42
N VAL A 386 -15.99 18.03 16.34
CA VAL A 386 -15.43 17.93 14.99
C VAL A 386 -14.94 19.30 14.50
N LYS A 387 -15.72 20.36 14.71
CA LYS A 387 -15.35 21.73 14.37
C LYS A 387 -14.13 22.22 15.16
N SER A 388 -14.06 21.89 16.45
CA SER A 388 -12.90 22.16 17.31
C SER A 388 -11.67 21.35 16.90
N SER A 389 -11.87 20.11 16.44
CA SER A 389 -10.80 19.25 15.93
C SER A 389 -10.27 19.69 14.56
N ILE A 390 -11.10 20.34 13.75
CA ILE A 390 -10.70 20.84 12.42
C ILE A 390 -10.03 22.22 12.54
N GLY A 391 -10.21 22.93 13.66
CA GLY A 391 -9.41 24.11 14.00
C GLY A 391 -9.43 25.17 12.90
N PHE A 392 -10.62 25.63 12.51
CA PHE A 392 -10.75 26.83 11.69
C PHE A 392 -10.54 28.06 12.59
N ASP A 393 -9.29 28.39 12.88
CA ASP A 393 -8.97 29.72 13.39
C ASP A 393 -9.30 30.74 12.30
N ALA A 394 -10.12 31.73 12.65
CA ALA A 394 -10.67 32.71 11.72
C ALA A 394 -9.60 33.63 11.08
N ASP A 395 -8.33 33.50 11.46
CA ASP A 395 -7.21 34.33 11.00
C ASP A 395 -6.57 33.85 9.68
N GLY A 396 -7.23 32.98 8.92
CA GLY A 396 -6.74 32.54 7.61
C GLY A 396 -5.48 31.65 7.68
N ALA A 397 -5.12 31.17 8.86
CA ALA A 397 -4.09 30.16 9.04
C ALA A 397 -4.59 28.82 8.48
N VAL A 398 -3.77 28.18 7.65
CA VAL A 398 -4.03 26.86 7.07
C VAL A 398 -4.23 25.86 8.22
N PRO A 399 -5.31 25.03 8.22
CA PRO A 399 -5.58 24.06 9.27
C PRO A 399 -4.35 23.23 9.62
N LYS A 400 -4.12 23.01 10.93
CA LYS A 400 -2.90 22.36 11.44
C LYS A 400 -2.59 21.02 10.75
N CYS A 401 -3.61 20.23 10.42
CA CYS A 401 -3.43 18.97 9.69
C CYS A 401 -2.85 19.16 8.28
N ILE A 402 -3.20 20.26 7.60
CA ILE A 402 -2.66 20.61 6.28
C ILE A 402 -1.24 21.17 6.45
N ALA A 403 -0.97 21.96 7.49
CA ALA A 403 0.38 22.43 7.81
C ALA A 403 1.33 21.26 8.13
N ASP A 404 0.86 20.27 8.90
CA ASP A 404 1.61 19.05 9.22
C ASP A 404 1.86 18.22 7.95
N LEU A 405 0.85 18.03 7.10
CA LEU A 405 1.00 17.39 5.77
C LEU A 405 2.00 18.13 4.87
N GLN A 406 1.95 19.46 4.84
CA GLN A 406 2.92 20.28 4.09
C GLN A 406 4.34 20.12 4.65
N GLY A 407 4.47 20.00 5.98
CA GLY A 407 5.74 19.68 6.64
C GLY A 407 6.28 18.31 6.25
N GLU A 408 5.43 17.28 6.24
CA GLU A 408 5.79 15.92 5.80
C GLU A 408 6.18 15.86 4.33
N VAL A 409 5.40 16.51 3.44
CA VAL A 409 5.71 16.62 2.00
C VAL A 409 7.04 17.34 1.78
N SER A 410 7.29 18.42 2.53
CA SER A 410 8.56 19.16 2.47
C SER A 410 9.75 18.31 2.94
N SER A 411 9.55 17.51 4.00
CA SER A 411 10.55 16.56 4.52
C SER A 411 10.84 15.44 3.51
N CYS A 412 9.80 14.89 2.87
CA CYS A 412 9.92 13.90 1.81
C CYS A 412 10.69 14.45 0.61
N THR A 413 10.38 15.68 0.18
CA THR A 413 11.06 16.37 -0.93
C THR A 413 12.56 16.53 -0.64
N LYS A 414 12.93 16.95 0.58
CA LYS A 414 14.33 17.06 1.00
C LYS A 414 15.05 15.70 0.99
N SER A 415 14.37 14.63 1.41
CA SER A 415 14.94 13.28 1.41
C SER A 415 15.21 12.76 0.00
N ILE A 416 14.27 13.00 -0.94
CA ILE A 416 14.44 12.66 -2.35
C ILE A 416 15.61 13.43 -2.97
N GLN A 417 15.72 14.73 -2.66
CA GLN A 417 16.81 15.56 -3.16
C GLN A 417 18.17 15.08 -2.64
N SER A 418 18.28 14.75 -1.35
CA SER A 418 19.50 14.19 -0.76
C SER A 418 19.88 12.85 -1.40
N TYR A 419 18.92 11.98 -1.68
CA TYR A 419 19.18 10.71 -2.37
C TYR A 419 19.66 10.92 -3.81
N TYR A 420 19.09 11.90 -4.52
CA TYR A 420 19.54 12.27 -5.86
C TYR A 420 20.99 12.79 -5.86
N GLU A 421 21.35 13.65 -4.92
CA GLU A 421 22.72 14.15 -4.75
C GLU A 421 23.69 13.00 -4.43
N GLN A 422 23.31 12.07 -3.54
CA GLN A 422 24.12 10.89 -3.23
C GLN A 422 24.29 9.96 -4.43
N SER A 423 23.24 9.77 -5.23
CA SER A 423 23.31 9.00 -6.48
C SER A 423 24.22 9.66 -7.51
N LEU A 424 24.24 11.00 -7.59
CA LEU A 424 25.13 11.75 -8.48
C LEU A 424 26.59 11.53 -8.10
N ILE A 425 26.92 11.66 -6.80
CA ILE A 425 28.26 11.41 -6.27
C ILE A 425 28.69 9.96 -6.54
N MET A 426 27.82 8.99 -6.31
CA MET A 426 28.11 7.58 -6.58
C MET A 426 28.33 7.30 -8.08
N SER A 427 27.58 7.96 -8.96
CA SER A 427 27.80 7.86 -10.40
C SER A 427 29.17 8.44 -10.81
N GLU A 428 29.60 9.53 -10.17
CA GLU A 428 30.89 10.16 -10.44
C GLU A 428 32.05 9.29 -9.95
N THR A 429 31.92 8.64 -8.77
CA THR A 429 32.96 7.70 -8.28
C THR A 429 33.04 6.43 -9.12
N LEU A 430 31.93 5.92 -9.64
CA LEU A 430 31.95 4.80 -10.58
C LEU A 430 32.65 5.19 -11.89
N LYS A 431 32.46 6.42 -12.36
CA LYS A 431 33.13 6.93 -13.56
C LYS A 431 34.65 7.05 -13.34
N THR A 432 35.09 7.58 -12.20
CA THR A 432 36.54 7.68 -11.89
C THR A 432 37.19 6.31 -11.69
N LEU A 433 36.47 5.35 -11.09
CA LEU A 433 36.92 3.94 -11.03
C LEU A 433 37.03 3.32 -12.42
N GLN A 434 36.06 3.56 -13.31
CA GLN A 434 36.10 3.08 -14.69
C GLN A 434 37.30 3.67 -15.46
N GLU A 435 37.55 4.98 -15.34
CA GLU A 435 38.71 5.65 -15.93
C GLU A 435 40.04 5.08 -15.39
N SER A 436 40.09 4.75 -14.10
CA SER A 436 41.26 4.12 -13.46
C SER A 436 41.51 2.70 -14.01
N ILE A 437 40.45 1.90 -14.20
CA ILE A 437 40.55 0.56 -14.79
C ILE A 437 41.05 0.64 -16.23
N CYS A 438 40.51 1.57 -17.04
CA CYS A 438 40.98 1.77 -18.42
C CYS A 438 42.45 2.22 -18.47
N SER A 439 42.87 3.06 -17.53
CA SER A 439 44.28 3.50 -17.43
C SER A 439 45.20 2.33 -17.09
N LEU A 440 44.83 1.50 -16.11
CA LEU A 440 45.59 0.30 -15.75
C LEU A 440 45.66 -0.73 -16.89
N GLN A 441 44.57 -0.91 -17.64
CA GLN A 441 44.56 -1.77 -18.83
C GLN A 441 45.49 -1.25 -19.92
N SER A 442 45.50 0.07 -20.15
CA SER A 442 46.38 0.70 -21.13
C SER A 442 47.85 0.58 -20.72
N GLU A 443 48.16 0.75 -19.43
CA GLU A 443 49.52 0.58 -18.91
C GLU A 443 49.99 -0.88 -19.00
N ALA A 444 49.10 -1.85 -18.75
CA ALA A 444 49.39 -3.27 -18.91
C ALA A 444 49.68 -3.64 -20.38
N GLN A 445 48.93 -3.06 -21.33
CA GLN A 445 49.18 -3.26 -22.77
C GLN A 445 50.51 -2.64 -23.22
N GLN A 446 50.84 -1.44 -22.75
CA GLN A 446 52.14 -0.81 -23.06
C GLN A 446 53.33 -1.59 -22.51
N LYS A 447 53.24 -2.14 -21.28
CA LYS A 447 54.30 -2.99 -20.72
C LYS A 447 54.46 -4.29 -21.49
N GLN A 448 53.39 -4.86 -22.05
CA GLN A 448 53.46 -6.08 -22.83
C GLN A 448 54.12 -5.87 -24.21
N GLU A 449 54.04 -4.67 -24.78
CA GLU A 449 54.64 -4.34 -26.08
C GLU A 449 56.15 -4.02 -25.97
N HIS A 450 56.62 -3.58 -24.80
CA HIS A 450 58.00 -3.16 -24.59
C HIS A 450 58.99 -4.28 -24.19
N ASP A 451 58.49 -5.47 -23.81
CA ASP A 451 59.28 -6.64 -23.36
C ASP A 451 59.37 -7.77 -24.41
N LEU A 452 58.91 -7.54 -25.65
CA LEU A 452 59.14 -8.48 -26.74
C LEU A 452 60.56 -8.33 -27.31
N PRO A 453 61.42 -9.37 -27.25
CA PRO A 453 62.76 -9.31 -27.85
C PRO A 453 62.65 -9.15 -29.38
N PRO A 454 63.59 -8.42 -30.01
CA PRO A 454 63.56 -8.14 -31.45
C PRO A 454 63.57 -9.45 -32.26
N PRO A 455 62.81 -9.51 -33.37
CA PRO A 455 62.69 -10.73 -34.17
C PRO A 455 64.04 -11.12 -34.80
N PRO A 456 64.39 -12.42 -34.84
CA PRO A 456 65.61 -12.89 -35.48
C PRO A 456 65.56 -12.63 -36.99
N PRO A 457 66.70 -12.27 -37.62
CA PRO A 457 66.76 -11.93 -39.04
C PRO A 457 66.43 -13.15 -39.92
N PRO A 458 65.80 -12.93 -41.09
CA PRO A 458 65.31 -13.98 -41.97
C PRO A 458 66.46 -14.80 -42.55
N THR A 459 66.46 -16.09 -42.23
CA THR A 459 67.38 -17.08 -42.78
C THR A 459 66.97 -17.39 -44.22
N THR A 460 67.72 -16.86 -45.17
CA THR A 460 67.64 -17.26 -46.59
C THR A 460 68.42 -18.56 -46.77
N THR A 461 67.70 -19.57 -47.23
CA THR A 461 68.23 -20.86 -47.66
C THR A 461 68.80 -20.73 -49.07
N THR A 462 70.11 -20.88 -49.25
CA THR A 462 70.70 -21.20 -50.57
C THR A 462 71.98 -22.01 -50.38
N THR A 463 71.82 -23.32 -50.56
CA THR A 463 72.64 -24.25 -51.37
C THR A 463 74.15 -24.02 -51.58
N THR A 464 74.84 -25.17 -51.63
CA THR A 464 76.00 -25.55 -52.46
C THR A 464 77.47 -25.40 -51.94
N THR A 465 78.07 -26.58 -51.65
CA THR A 465 79.33 -27.10 -52.25
C THR A 465 80.64 -27.13 -51.41
N THR A 466 81.19 -28.35 -51.30
CA THR A 466 82.63 -28.79 -51.26
C THR A 466 83.57 -28.49 -50.06
N THR A 467 83.91 -29.57 -49.31
CA THR A 467 85.26 -30.20 -49.08
C THR A 467 86.46 -29.36 -48.49
N PRO A 468 87.62 -29.96 -48.12
CA PRO A 468 88.10 -30.33 -46.76
C PRO A 468 89.32 -29.52 -46.20
N LEU A 469 89.73 -29.83 -44.94
CA LEU A 469 91.02 -29.63 -44.18
C LEU A 469 92.21 -28.88 -44.88
N PRO A 470 93.16 -28.18 -44.18
CA PRO A 470 93.91 -28.66 -42.98
C PRO A 470 94.58 -27.56 -42.06
N ARG A 471 95.51 -28.00 -41.18
CA ARG A 471 96.82 -27.37 -40.79
C ARG A 471 96.88 -26.51 -39.50
N THR A 472 97.39 -27.02 -38.38
CA THR A 472 98.79 -26.99 -37.84
C THR A 472 99.50 -25.62 -37.77
N LEU A 473 100.01 -25.29 -36.56
CA LEU A 473 101.07 -24.30 -36.30
C LEU A 473 101.84 -24.66 -34.99
N PRO A 474 103.08 -24.15 -34.77
CA PRO A 474 104.25 -25.02 -34.58
C PRO A 474 105.03 -24.83 -33.26
N LEU A 475 105.93 -25.79 -33.03
CA LEU A 475 106.96 -25.86 -31.99
C LEU A 475 108.10 -24.83 -32.10
N ARG A 476 108.77 -24.56 -30.97
CA ARG A 476 110.14 -24.02 -30.87
C ARG A 476 110.89 -24.68 -29.67
N PRO A 477 112.24 -24.90 -29.73
CA PRO A 477 112.91 -26.05 -29.10
C PRO A 477 113.67 -25.80 -27.79
N LEU A 478 113.99 -26.95 -27.14
CA LEU A 478 114.93 -27.32 -26.06
C LEU A 478 116.13 -26.39 -25.75
N PRO A 479 116.67 -26.40 -24.49
CA PRO A 479 117.73 -27.37 -24.17
C PRO A 479 117.70 -28.01 -22.77
N SER A 480 118.37 -29.16 -22.76
CA SER A 480 118.69 -30.13 -21.73
C SER A 480 119.52 -29.62 -20.54
N LEU A 481 119.27 -30.16 -19.35
CA LEU A 481 120.30 -30.40 -18.33
C LEU A 481 120.05 -31.76 -17.67
N SER A 482 121.00 -32.66 -17.92
CA SER A 482 121.15 -33.99 -17.33
C SER A 482 121.90 -33.88 -16.02
N ALA A 483 121.38 -34.45 -14.95
CA ALA A 483 122.19 -34.92 -13.82
C ALA A 483 121.52 -36.16 -13.21
N GLY A 484 122.28 -37.25 -13.18
CA GLY A 484 121.78 -38.61 -13.03
C GLY A 484 121.23 -38.98 -11.66
N HIS A 485 120.19 -39.81 -11.71
CA HIS A 485 119.93 -40.87 -10.74
C HIS A 485 119.27 -42.01 -11.51
N GLY A 486 119.91 -43.19 -11.48
CA GLY A 486 119.42 -44.39 -12.14
C GLY A 486 118.12 -44.89 -11.49
N VAL A 487 117.01 -44.30 -11.91
CA VAL A 487 115.65 -44.83 -11.72
C VAL A 487 115.24 -45.39 -13.08
N ASN A 488 114.80 -46.65 -13.12
CA ASN A 488 114.32 -47.30 -14.34
C ASN A 488 113.25 -46.42 -15.01
N GLN A 489 113.57 -45.82 -16.17
CA GLN A 489 112.69 -44.92 -16.93
C GLN A 489 111.30 -45.54 -17.19
N GLN A 490 111.26 -46.85 -17.42
CA GLN A 490 110.04 -47.60 -17.65
C GLN A 490 109.12 -47.63 -16.41
N ASP A 491 109.70 -47.62 -15.20
CA ASP A 491 108.96 -47.62 -13.94
C ASP A 491 108.40 -46.21 -13.64
N LEU A 492 109.15 -45.17 -14.03
CA LEU A 492 108.71 -43.77 -13.92
C LEU A 492 107.54 -43.46 -14.86
N ASP A 493 107.61 -43.92 -16.12
CA ASP A 493 106.51 -43.75 -17.08
C ASP A 493 105.27 -44.55 -16.68
N THR A 494 105.45 -45.73 -16.08
CA THR A 494 104.35 -46.53 -15.53
C THR A 494 103.71 -45.84 -14.33
N GLN A 495 104.50 -45.25 -13.42
CA GLN A 495 103.98 -44.43 -12.32
C GLN A 495 103.28 -43.17 -12.82
N MET A 496 103.81 -42.50 -13.83
CA MET A 496 103.24 -41.28 -14.39
C MET A 496 101.91 -41.55 -15.11
N MET A 497 101.82 -42.63 -15.89
CA MET A 497 100.56 -43.11 -16.46
C MET A 497 99.54 -43.42 -15.37
N ARG A 498 99.95 -44.12 -14.30
CA ARG A 498 99.07 -44.49 -13.19
C ARG A 498 98.55 -43.26 -12.43
N LEU A 499 99.41 -42.28 -12.17
CA LEU A 499 99.05 -40.99 -11.56
C LEU A 499 98.14 -40.17 -12.46
N SER A 500 98.38 -40.17 -13.77
CA SER A 500 97.51 -39.47 -14.72
C SER A 500 96.12 -40.12 -14.78
N ALA A 501 96.05 -41.45 -14.79
CA ALA A 501 94.78 -42.18 -14.78
C ALA A 501 94.00 -41.93 -13.48
N THR A 502 94.65 -42.03 -12.32
CA THR A 502 93.99 -41.76 -11.02
C THR A 502 93.56 -40.31 -10.88
N LEU A 503 94.35 -39.34 -11.36
CA LEU A 503 93.96 -37.93 -11.38
C LEU A 503 92.76 -37.68 -12.31
N THR A 504 92.75 -38.31 -13.49
CA THR A 504 91.64 -38.17 -14.45
C THR A 504 90.36 -38.78 -13.88
N GLU A 505 90.44 -39.95 -13.26
CA GLU A 505 89.32 -40.58 -12.56
C GLU A 505 88.82 -39.73 -11.38
N ASP A 506 89.70 -39.13 -10.58
CA ASP A 506 89.30 -38.29 -9.44
C ASP A 506 88.63 -36.99 -9.90
N ILE A 507 89.14 -36.35 -10.96
CA ILE A 507 88.53 -35.18 -11.59
C ILE A 507 87.15 -35.55 -12.16
N GLN A 508 87.06 -36.65 -12.89
CA GLN A 508 85.80 -37.12 -13.49
C GLN A 508 84.76 -37.45 -12.41
N ARG A 509 85.18 -38.10 -11.32
CA ARG A 509 84.33 -38.39 -10.15
C ARG A 509 83.82 -37.12 -9.49
N LYS A 510 84.71 -36.15 -9.20
CA LYS A 510 84.33 -34.85 -8.63
C LYS A 510 83.40 -34.08 -9.56
N MET A 511 83.63 -34.11 -10.87
CA MET A 511 82.78 -33.47 -11.86
C MET A 511 81.38 -34.12 -11.90
N GLN A 512 81.30 -35.45 -11.92
CA GLN A 512 80.03 -36.17 -11.86
C GLN A 512 79.27 -35.89 -10.55
N GLU A 513 79.95 -35.85 -9.41
CA GLU A 513 79.34 -35.51 -8.13
C GLU A 513 78.79 -34.07 -8.11
N LYS A 514 79.55 -33.10 -8.63
CA LYS A 514 79.09 -31.71 -8.76
C LYS A 514 77.91 -31.59 -9.73
N LEU A 515 77.94 -32.28 -10.87
CA LEU A 515 76.84 -32.30 -11.83
C LEU A 515 75.58 -32.93 -11.24
N ALA A 516 75.71 -34.03 -10.50
CA ALA A 516 74.60 -34.67 -9.81
C ALA A 516 73.99 -33.71 -8.77
N LYS A 517 74.83 -33.01 -7.99
CA LYS A 517 74.37 -32.02 -7.01
C LYS A 517 73.66 -30.82 -7.65
N VAL A 518 74.16 -30.33 -8.80
CA VAL A 518 73.49 -29.26 -9.56
C VAL A 518 72.15 -29.75 -10.12
N ALA A 519 72.10 -30.99 -10.65
CA ALA A 519 70.86 -31.57 -11.15
C ALA A 519 69.80 -31.74 -10.04
N GLU A 520 70.21 -32.16 -8.83
CA GLU A 520 69.33 -32.26 -7.67
C GLU A 520 68.82 -30.88 -7.19
N GLN A 521 69.70 -29.88 -7.11
CA GLN A 521 69.32 -28.51 -6.75
C GLN A 521 68.39 -27.88 -7.79
N LEU A 522 68.66 -28.09 -9.09
CA LEU A 522 67.81 -27.59 -10.16
C LEU A 522 66.46 -28.30 -10.17
N GLY A 523 66.43 -29.62 -9.96
CA GLY A 523 65.20 -30.41 -9.86
C GLY A 523 64.32 -29.95 -8.70
N SER A 524 64.88 -29.83 -7.50
CA SER A 524 64.14 -29.35 -6.32
C SER A 524 63.64 -27.90 -6.47
N PHE A 525 64.40 -27.04 -7.17
CA PHE A 525 63.96 -25.69 -7.52
C PHE A 525 62.78 -25.73 -8.50
N ILE A 526 62.85 -26.52 -9.57
CA ILE A 526 61.77 -26.67 -10.55
C ILE A 526 60.50 -27.22 -9.89
N ASP A 527 60.62 -28.21 -8.99
CA ASP A 527 59.46 -28.77 -8.27
C ASP A 527 58.85 -27.78 -7.28
N LYS A 528 59.67 -26.91 -6.67
CA LYS A 528 59.18 -25.82 -5.83
C LYS A 528 58.42 -24.79 -6.67
N GLU A 529 59.00 -24.38 -7.79
CA GLU A 529 58.41 -23.42 -8.72
C GLU A 529 57.10 -23.93 -9.33
N ARG A 530 57.05 -25.22 -9.71
CA ARG A 530 55.84 -25.89 -10.19
C ARG A 530 54.72 -25.87 -9.16
N ARG A 531 55.02 -26.20 -7.89
CA ARG A 531 54.04 -26.14 -6.79
C ARG A 531 53.54 -24.71 -6.53
N GLU A 532 54.42 -23.73 -6.62
CA GLU A 532 54.04 -22.31 -6.48
C GLU A 532 53.11 -21.87 -7.63
N ARG A 533 53.37 -22.30 -8.88
CA ARG A 533 52.45 -22.07 -10.01
C ARG A 533 51.11 -22.76 -9.84
N GLU A 534 51.09 -24.02 -9.41
CA GLU A 534 49.84 -24.76 -9.16
C GLU A 534 49.02 -24.09 -8.05
N GLN A 535 49.67 -23.63 -6.97
CA GLN A 535 49.01 -22.90 -5.90
C GLN A 535 48.48 -21.53 -6.38
N ALA A 536 49.23 -20.81 -7.21
CA ALA A 536 48.79 -19.56 -7.81
C ALA A 536 47.59 -19.77 -8.74
N SER A 537 47.61 -20.83 -9.57
CA SER A 537 46.50 -21.21 -10.45
C SER A 537 45.24 -21.54 -9.66
N SER A 538 45.37 -22.34 -8.59
CA SER A 538 44.23 -22.68 -7.72
C SER A 538 43.65 -21.43 -7.03
N LYS A 539 44.48 -20.51 -6.55
CA LYS A 539 44.01 -19.23 -5.98
C LYS A 539 43.32 -18.34 -7.00
N ALA A 540 43.78 -18.34 -8.26
CA ALA A 540 43.17 -17.59 -9.34
C ALA A 540 41.79 -18.17 -9.70
N GLU A 541 41.66 -19.49 -9.74
CA GLU A 541 40.40 -20.19 -9.98
C GLU A 541 39.39 -19.92 -8.84
N ASP A 542 39.82 -20.02 -7.58
CA ASP A 542 38.99 -19.67 -6.41
C ASP A 542 38.51 -18.21 -6.47
N SER A 543 39.38 -17.31 -6.93
CA SER A 543 39.03 -15.89 -7.09
C SER A 543 38.02 -15.68 -8.22
N CYS A 544 38.17 -16.38 -9.35
CA CYS A 544 37.19 -16.37 -10.44
C CYS A 544 35.83 -16.88 -9.97
N ASN A 545 35.80 -18.01 -9.25
CA ASN A 545 34.57 -18.58 -8.69
C ASN A 545 33.85 -17.61 -7.72
N LYS A 546 34.62 -16.85 -6.92
CA LYS A 546 34.07 -15.79 -6.04
C LYS A 546 33.50 -14.62 -6.84
N VAL A 547 34.17 -14.17 -7.89
CA VAL A 547 33.69 -13.09 -8.77
C VAL A 547 32.41 -13.52 -9.49
N GLU A 548 32.33 -14.75 -9.99
CA GLU A 548 31.10 -15.27 -10.59
C GLU A 548 29.94 -15.35 -9.59
N SER A 549 30.22 -15.81 -8.37
CA SER A 549 29.22 -15.83 -7.28
C SER A 549 28.71 -14.43 -6.95
N LEU A 550 29.62 -13.44 -6.88
CA LEU A 550 29.27 -12.04 -6.68
C LEU A 550 28.43 -11.49 -7.85
N SER A 551 28.79 -11.81 -9.09
CA SER A 551 28.03 -11.41 -10.28
C SER A 551 26.59 -11.93 -10.22
N ARG A 552 26.39 -13.21 -9.88
CA ARG A 552 25.05 -13.80 -9.70
C ARG A 552 24.25 -13.07 -8.61
N SER A 553 24.89 -12.73 -7.49
CA SER A 553 24.25 -11.97 -6.41
C SER A 553 23.83 -10.56 -6.85
N VAL A 554 24.65 -9.89 -7.66
CA VAL A 554 24.33 -8.56 -8.25
C VAL A 554 23.15 -8.69 -9.23
N ASP A 555 23.12 -9.73 -10.05
CA ASP A 555 22.00 -9.99 -10.97
C ASP A 555 20.70 -10.29 -10.20
N ASP A 556 20.77 -11.07 -9.12
CA ASP A 556 19.62 -11.33 -8.24
C ASP A 556 19.10 -10.03 -7.59
N LEU A 557 20.00 -9.17 -7.12
CA LEU A 557 19.65 -7.86 -6.55
C LEU A 557 19.01 -6.95 -7.61
N LYS A 558 19.57 -6.92 -8.82
CA LYS A 558 19.01 -6.16 -9.95
C LYS A 558 17.60 -6.64 -10.30
N ASN A 559 17.40 -7.96 -10.39
CA ASN A 559 16.08 -8.55 -10.64
C ASN A 559 15.10 -8.23 -9.51
N TYR A 560 15.55 -8.25 -8.26
CA TYR A 560 14.75 -7.85 -7.11
C TYR A 560 14.31 -6.37 -7.20
N MET A 561 15.24 -5.46 -7.50
CA MET A 561 14.95 -4.03 -7.66
C MET A 561 14.02 -3.77 -8.85
N GLN A 562 14.21 -4.47 -9.97
CA GLN A 562 13.34 -4.31 -11.13
C GLN A 562 11.90 -4.76 -10.82
N ASN A 563 11.75 -5.87 -10.08
CA ASN A 563 10.45 -6.34 -9.61
C ASN A 563 9.79 -5.39 -8.60
N SER A 564 10.57 -4.75 -7.72
CA SER A 564 10.02 -3.77 -6.77
C SER A 564 9.59 -2.49 -7.47
N VAL A 565 10.36 -2.00 -8.44
CA VAL A 565 9.99 -0.85 -9.28
C VAL A 565 8.71 -1.14 -10.07
N HIS A 566 8.57 -2.31 -10.68
CA HIS A 566 7.33 -2.67 -11.38
C HIS A 566 6.12 -2.76 -10.45
N LYS A 567 6.30 -3.27 -9.22
CA LYS A 567 5.21 -3.26 -8.22
C LYS A 567 4.81 -1.83 -7.85
N LEU A 568 5.77 -0.94 -7.64
CA LEU A 568 5.50 0.45 -7.32
C LEU A 568 4.77 1.15 -8.48
N ASP A 569 5.23 0.95 -9.71
CA ASP A 569 4.58 1.47 -10.92
C ASP A 569 3.12 0.99 -11.04
N SER A 570 2.88 -0.31 -10.82
CA SER A 570 1.53 -0.87 -10.82
C SER A 570 0.63 -0.26 -9.73
N LEU A 571 1.17 0.03 -8.55
CA LEU A 571 0.44 0.70 -7.47
C LEU A 571 0.15 2.16 -7.82
N CYS A 572 1.09 2.88 -8.42
CA CYS A 572 0.89 4.24 -8.90
C CYS A 572 -0.22 4.31 -9.96
N VAL A 573 -0.21 3.42 -10.95
CA VAL A 573 -1.28 3.30 -11.94
C VAL A 573 -2.62 3.02 -11.27
N HIS A 574 -2.66 2.09 -10.29
CA HIS A 574 -3.89 1.79 -9.55
C HIS A 574 -4.44 3.01 -8.80
N ILE A 575 -3.60 3.74 -8.06
CA ILE A 575 -4.00 4.96 -7.34
C ILE A 575 -4.51 6.03 -8.32
N LEU A 576 -3.83 6.22 -9.46
CA LEU A 576 -4.28 7.17 -10.49
C LEU A 576 -5.65 6.78 -11.05
N THR A 577 -5.92 5.49 -11.28
CA THR A 577 -7.24 5.03 -11.72
C THR A 577 -8.32 5.25 -10.67
N GLN A 578 -8.03 5.05 -9.38
CA GLN A 578 -8.97 5.35 -8.30
C GLN A 578 -9.25 6.85 -8.19
N LEU A 579 -8.22 7.70 -8.27
CA LEU A 579 -8.39 9.16 -8.25
C LEU A 579 -9.23 9.64 -9.43
N GLN A 580 -9.02 9.07 -10.62
CA GLN A 580 -9.83 9.38 -11.79
C GLN A 580 -11.30 8.95 -11.57
N HIS A 581 -11.54 7.76 -11.02
CA HIS A 581 -12.89 7.32 -10.68
C HIS A 581 -13.59 8.23 -9.66
N HIS A 582 -12.87 8.68 -8.62
CA HIS A 582 -13.40 9.64 -7.66
C HIS A 582 -13.69 11.00 -8.29
N LYS A 583 -12.81 11.48 -9.17
CA LYS A 583 -13.02 12.71 -9.93
C LYS A 583 -14.30 12.64 -10.79
N ASP A 584 -14.49 11.53 -11.50
CA ASP A 584 -15.69 11.31 -12.32
C ASP A 584 -16.95 11.20 -11.43
N GLY A 585 -16.83 10.55 -10.28
CA GLY A 585 -17.89 10.47 -9.26
C GLY A 585 -18.28 11.83 -8.70
N MET A 586 -17.31 12.71 -8.40
CA MET A 586 -17.59 14.08 -7.97
C MET A 586 -18.25 14.90 -9.07
N GLY A 587 -17.84 14.75 -10.34
CA GLY A 587 -18.49 15.41 -11.47
C GLY A 587 -19.97 15.00 -11.63
N SER A 588 -20.26 13.71 -11.44
CA SER A 588 -21.65 13.21 -11.41
C SER A 588 -22.44 13.77 -10.22
N PHE A 589 -21.83 13.84 -9.03
CA PHE A 589 -22.46 14.41 -7.85
C PHE A 589 -22.74 15.92 -8.02
N ASP A 590 -21.80 16.69 -8.56
CA ASP A 590 -21.98 18.11 -8.86
C ASP A 590 -23.13 18.33 -9.86
N SER A 591 -23.20 17.50 -10.91
CA SER A 591 -24.31 17.53 -11.87
C SER A 591 -25.67 17.27 -11.20
N ARG A 592 -25.72 16.34 -10.24
CA ARG A 592 -26.93 16.07 -9.44
C ARG A 592 -27.29 17.22 -8.51
N LEU A 593 -26.30 17.87 -7.90
CA LEU A 593 -26.53 19.06 -7.07
C LEU A 593 -27.06 20.23 -7.90
N GLN A 594 -26.51 20.48 -9.08
CA GLN A 594 -27.01 21.50 -10.00
C GLN A 594 -28.46 21.20 -10.41
N PHE A 595 -28.79 19.94 -10.69
CA PHE A 595 -30.17 19.54 -10.98
C PHE A 595 -31.12 19.84 -9.81
N VAL A 596 -30.76 19.47 -8.58
CA VAL A 596 -31.55 19.75 -7.38
C VAL A 596 -31.70 21.26 -7.14
N ALA A 597 -30.64 22.03 -7.37
CA ALA A 597 -30.68 23.49 -7.26
C ALA A 597 -31.64 24.12 -8.28
N MET A 598 -31.64 23.64 -9.54
CA MET A 598 -32.60 24.07 -10.56
C MET A 598 -34.05 23.71 -10.19
N GLU A 599 -34.28 22.50 -9.66
CA GLU A 599 -35.61 22.07 -9.23
C GLU A 599 -36.12 22.91 -8.05
N HIS A 600 -35.25 23.23 -7.09
CA HIS A 600 -35.57 24.14 -6.00
C HIS A 600 -35.91 25.55 -6.49
N ALA A 601 -35.15 26.09 -7.45
CA ALA A 601 -35.45 27.39 -8.05
C ALA A 601 -36.82 27.38 -8.74
N ARG A 602 -37.16 26.30 -9.45
CA ARG A 602 -38.47 26.09 -10.09
C ARG A 602 -39.60 26.09 -9.08
N HIS A 603 -39.47 25.34 -7.99
CA HIS A 603 -40.48 25.32 -6.93
C HIS A 603 -40.62 26.67 -6.22
N ALA A 604 -39.51 27.38 -6.01
CA ALA A 604 -39.55 28.72 -5.41
C ALA A 604 -40.31 29.71 -6.31
N GLU A 605 -40.12 29.64 -7.63
CA GLU A 605 -40.88 30.44 -8.60
C GLU A 605 -42.37 30.07 -8.60
N GLU A 606 -42.71 28.78 -8.54
CA GLU A 606 -44.09 28.30 -8.45
C GLU A 606 -44.80 28.83 -7.19
N VAL A 607 -44.15 28.73 -6.02
CA VAL A 607 -44.68 29.27 -4.77
C VAL A 607 -44.84 30.80 -4.85
N ALA A 608 -43.87 31.51 -5.45
CA ALA A 608 -43.97 32.94 -5.65
C ALA A 608 -45.16 33.32 -6.55
N MET A 609 -45.44 32.54 -7.61
CA MET A 609 -46.63 32.72 -8.45
C MET A 609 -47.92 32.48 -7.67
N GLN A 610 -48.00 31.39 -6.89
CA GLN A 610 -49.16 31.10 -6.05
C GLN A 610 -49.42 32.23 -5.03
N LEU A 611 -48.36 32.74 -4.39
CA LEU A 611 -48.46 33.89 -3.49
C LEU A 611 -48.96 35.15 -4.20
N ARG A 612 -48.51 35.43 -5.43
CA ARG A 612 -49.06 36.55 -6.23
C ARG A 612 -50.54 36.36 -6.53
N VAL A 613 -50.98 35.14 -6.86
CA VAL A 613 -52.40 34.85 -7.09
C VAL A 613 -53.20 35.05 -5.81
N VAL A 614 -52.75 34.50 -4.67
CA VAL A 614 -53.42 34.69 -3.37
C VAL A 614 -53.48 36.16 -2.98
N ASN A 615 -52.39 36.91 -3.17
CA ASN A 615 -52.36 38.34 -2.87
C ASN A 615 -53.30 39.14 -3.80
N THR A 616 -53.36 38.77 -5.09
CA THR A 616 -54.31 39.34 -6.06
C THR A 616 -55.76 39.03 -5.66
N TRP A 617 -56.02 37.81 -5.20
CA TRP A 617 -57.32 37.45 -4.64
C TRP A 617 -57.62 38.31 -3.43
N GLN A 618 -56.72 38.40 -2.44
CA GLN A 618 -56.88 39.20 -1.24
C GLN A 618 -57.13 40.69 -1.56
N SER A 619 -56.43 41.26 -2.55
CA SER A 619 -56.62 42.67 -2.96
C SER A 619 -57.93 42.90 -3.69
N ASN A 620 -58.41 41.93 -4.48
CA ASN A 620 -59.66 42.03 -5.24
C ASN A 620 -60.89 41.59 -4.43
N PHE A 621 -60.70 40.78 -3.39
CA PHE A 621 -61.73 40.41 -2.40
C PHE A 621 -61.97 41.57 -1.43
N THR A 622 -62.30 42.74 -1.96
CA THR A 622 -62.93 43.77 -1.15
C THR A 622 -64.33 43.25 -0.82
N THR A 623 -64.64 43.09 0.46
CA THR A 623 -65.98 42.66 0.89
C THR A 623 -67.04 43.69 0.52
N LYS A 624 -66.64 44.92 0.19
CA LYS A 624 -67.53 46.05 -0.15
C LYS A 624 -68.47 45.77 -1.36
N PRO A 625 -68.01 45.37 -2.56
CA PRO A 625 -68.88 44.96 -3.66
C PRO A 625 -69.75 43.74 -3.32
N LEU A 626 -69.22 42.75 -2.59
CA LEU A 626 -70.02 41.60 -2.15
C LEU A 626 -71.15 42.02 -1.20
N TYR A 627 -70.87 42.91 -0.25
CA TYR A 627 -71.89 43.50 0.63
C TYR A 627 -72.90 44.31 -0.16
N LEU A 628 -72.48 45.08 -1.17
CA LEU A 628 -73.39 45.82 -2.04
C LEU A 628 -74.30 44.88 -2.83
N ASP A 629 -73.77 43.78 -3.38
CA ASP A 629 -74.55 42.79 -4.12
C ASP A 629 -75.51 42.02 -3.20
N ILE A 630 -75.06 41.65 -1.99
CA ILE A 630 -75.93 41.00 -0.99
C ILE A 630 -77.04 41.97 -0.56
N VAL A 631 -76.74 43.23 -0.25
CA VAL A 631 -77.73 44.23 0.14
C VAL A 631 -78.67 44.53 -1.03
N ALA A 632 -78.17 44.65 -2.26
CA ALA A 632 -78.98 44.84 -3.45
C ALA A 632 -79.89 43.64 -3.71
N HIS A 633 -79.38 42.42 -3.56
CA HIS A 633 -80.16 41.20 -3.68
C HIS A 633 -81.23 41.11 -2.59
N ILE A 634 -80.89 41.36 -1.33
CA ILE A 634 -81.83 41.45 -0.21
C ILE A 634 -82.90 42.51 -0.51
N ASN A 635 -82.55 43.70 -0.96
CA ASN A 635 -83.52 44.74 -1.33
C ASN A 635 -84.40 44.35 -2.53
N ARG A 636 -83.89 43.53 -3.45
CA ARG A 636 -84.61 43.05 -4.65
C ARG A 636 -85.52 41.85 -4.35
N THR A 637 -85.14 41.02 -3.38
CA THR A 637 -85.84 39.77 -3.00
C THR A 637 -86.71 39.92 -1.77
N LEU A 638 -86.44 40.91 -0.91
CA LEU A 638 -87.40 41.39 0.04
C LEU A 638 -88.64 41.80 -0.76
N PRO A 639 -89.80 41.22 -0.50
CA PRO A 639 -91.01 41.60 -1.20
C PRO A 639 -91.19 43.09 -0.95
N SER A 640 -91.15 43.91 -2.01
CA SER A 640 -91.71 45.27 -1.98
C SER A 640 -93.13 45.28 -1.39
N GLY A 641 -93.78 44.11 -1.43
CA GLY A 641 -94.96 43.74 -0.69
C GLY A 641 -94.94 43.94 0.83
N ILE A 642 -93.85 43.89 1.59
CA ILE A 642 -93.92 44.15 3.05
C ILE A 642 -94.16 45.62 3.32
N ASN A 643 -93.37 46.52 2.71
CA ASN A 643 -93.59 47.96 2.83
C ASN A 643 -94.92 48.37 2.18
N ALA A 644 -95.27 47.81 1.03
CA ALA A 644 -96.58 48.06 0.42
C ALA A 644 -97.74 47.53 1.28
N LYS A 645 -97.61 46.35 1.93
CA LYS A 645 -98.60 45.82 2.87
C LYS A 645 -98.67 46.68 4.13
N MET A 646 -97.55 47.21 4.63
CA MET A 646 -97.52 48.10 5.79
C MET A 646 -98.19 49.44 5.47
N SER A 647 -97.94 50.02 4.29
CA SER A 647 -98.65 51.21 3.81
C SER A 647 -100.14 50.94 3.56
N THR A 648 -100.50 49.76 3.06
CA THR A 648 -101.90 49.35 2.87
C THR A 648 -102.60 49.14 4.23
N LEU A 649 -101.90 48.59 5.22
CA LEU A 649 -102.42 48.40 6.57
C LEU A 649 -102.56 49.75 7.28
N ALA A 650 -101.57 50.64 7.15
CA ALA A 650 -101.62 51.99 7.70
C ALA A 650 -102.80 52.78 7.13
N SER A 651 -102.99 52.77 5.81
CA SER A 651 -104.15 53.42 5.18
C SER A 651 -105.49 52.80 5.59
N ARG A 652 -105.55 51.48 5.80
CA ARG A 652 -106.75 50.81 6.35
C ARG A 652 -107.03 51.21 7.80
N VAL A 653 -106.00 51.30 8.63
CA VAL A 653 -106.12 51.75 10.03
C VAL A 653 -106.60 53.21 10.06
N GLU A 654 -106.00 54.08 9.25
CA GLU A 654 -106.39 55.49 9.13
C GLU A 654 -107.85 55.64 8.66
N ALA A 655 -108.31 54.78 7.74
CA ALA A 655 -109.71 54.73 7.33
C ALA A 655 -110.66 54.29 8.46
N VAL A 656 -110.27 53.28 9.27
CA VAL A 656 -111.05 52.84 10.44
C VAL A 656 -111.08 53.92 11.52
N GLU A 657 -109.95 54.56 11.81
CA GLU A 657 -109.88 55.68 12.76
C GLU A 657 -110.76 56.85 12.30
N SER A 658 -110.78 57.15 11.00
CA SER A 658 -111.66 58.16 10.41
C SER A 658 -113.15 57.80 10.58
N GLN A 659 -113.51 56.53 10.37
CA GLN A 659 -114.88 56.04 10.60
C GLN A 659 -115.27 56.07 12.08
N LEU A 660 -114.35 55.76 12.99
CA LEU A 660 -114.60 55.82 14.43
C LEU A 660 -114.86 57.26 14.88
N ARG A 661 -114.04 58.22 14.41
CA ARG A 661 -114.25 59.65 14.65
C ARG A 661 -115.57 60.16 14.06
N ALA A 662 -115.96 59.66 12.88
CA ALA A 662 -117.26 59.98 12.28
C ALA A 662 -118.44 59.34 13.04
N GLY A 663 -118.25 58.16 13.61
CA GLY A 663 -119.24 57.44 14.44
C GLY A 663 -119.48 58.09 15.79
N GLU A 664 -118.44 58.60 16.46
CA GLU A 664 -118.57 59.39 17.69
C GLU A 664 -119.30 60.72 17.44
N ALA A 665 -119.16 61.32 16.27
CA ALA A 665 -119.93 62.50 15.88
C ALA A 665 -121.41 62.19 15.55
N ALA A 666 -121.75 60.95 15.16
CA ALA A 666 -123.10 60.54 14.79
C ALA A 666 -123.91 59.90 15.94
N ALA A 667 -123.25 59.32 16.95
CA ALA A 667 -123.89 58.67 18.10
C ALA A 667 -124.53 59.65 19.13
N LEU A 668 -124.35 60.96 18.97
CA LEU A 668 -124.96 61.99 19.83
C LEU A 668 -126.31 62.54 19.34
N LYS A 669 -126.94 61.95 18.30
CA LYS A 669 -128.28 62.37 17.84
C LYS A 669 -129.36 61.28 17.98
N LYS A 670 -130.08 61.37 19.11
CA LYS A 670 -131.51 61.10 19.30
C LYS A 670 -132.00 59.63 19.19
N ARG A 671 -132.34 59.07 20.35
CA ARG A 671 -133.72 58.61 20.61
C ARG A 671 -134.16 59.07 22.00
N LYS A 672 -134.96 60.14 22.04
CA LYS A 672 -135.96 60.40 23.08
C LYS A 672 -137.18 59.53 22.74
N LEU A 673 -137.60 58.71 23.69
CA LEU A 673 -138.92 58.09 23.85
C LEU A 673 -139.09 58.05 25.38
N GLN A 674 -139.79 59.02 26.00
CA GLN A 674 -141.14 58.86 26.59
C GLN A 674 -141.20 57.59 27.44
N GLU A 675 -141.31 57.63 28.77
CA GLU A 675 -142.08 58.57 29.63
C GLU A 675 -141.34 59.76 30.24
#